data_AF-A0A7X9XDV2-F1
#
_entry.id   AF-A0A7X9XDV2-F1
#
_cell.length_a   1.000
_cell.length_b   1.000
_cell.length_c   1.000
_cell.angle_alpha   90.00
_cell.angle_beta   90.00
_cell.angle_gamma   90.00
#
_symmetry.space_group_name_H-M   'P 1'
#
loop_
_entity.id
_entity.type
_entity.pdbx_description
1 polymer ?
#
loop_
_entity_poly.entity_id
_entity_poly.type
_entity_poly.pdbx_seq_one_letter_code
_entity_poly.pdbx_strand_id
1 'polypeptide(L)'
;MNKKNNMSDNAQNSVKSNTEDTNRRKLITENINDISINEDLLRLLLDSEREKRINDAFSKFNMLNDELKALFEDNWIKIKDKEIYYIASLDLLIPDLRKFECSRSSTYFNFNTDDFQNVFQGFKGKLPSLPELRNIFNNKSIFCDGNNIRIKNGTFSNACFSFEGNGYYQYIHSNGHKFNEGSGVFGRYISNPSINIPIFRLNNILNNIMKFILNELQPEKLSNKSKEMLNIISDYTDKDYIKYSDSDTTFTYTDSFKNAVMENKIDSLNGISFKKEDIINHIKNNKLELPDETRQILADELLNCEKVRADIEPYDIKRLEDPNLGHWDLWENDSSNDIKVHYDTNFVGRNPLVDIKEDGLIGIDFGTKSTIVVYQDGDDNTQPMRVGMGQYSKKAEAKHYENPTVMEFINLESFCDRYKNKEGRPNTLWEDITVSHTAFNSLIASQSDNYYSYFNDLKQWAGDNRRQVKIKDKNGNERLLPAYVDIKDGEFDPIEIYAYYIGLYINNMHNGIYMHYLLSFPVTYEMKVREKIINSFKRGLKKSLPVYVLHDEEAMKKFRVEQGPSEPAAYAICALEQYGFDPEDDEKVFYGIFDFGGGTTDFDFGIWRSADEDKESRYDYVINHFGAGGDQFLGGENLLELLSFEVFKANQDKLREAKISFVKPAECKKFAGSEVLIIDSQEAKLNIKQLMEKLRPLWERHEGYEKLYDSGIIKVNLFDKNGEPKLNFELEISREELEKILYERIEKGIKNFFEALKFTFKAEETQNLNKIVIFLAGNSSKSPIVADIFSKYIKEITTALNEKNNTDEQYFSLYPPLGTKEAIEIQKKNGIEVDENDITSPTGKTGVAYGLVEGRDGGVIKVVSEKGSSDEIKFNYYIGRNRKKKFKTIIERDTEYNKWVKFISAEKEDFEFYYTNLPEATTNSLPIKDISKKSGRIDEADENAYVYMRIIEPSVIEYVAATEDEIESNNINNIITRVELK
;
A
#
# COMPACT_ATOMS: atom_id res chain seq x y z
N MET A 1 -55.93 -8.10 24.17
CA MET A 1 -56.06 -7.53 22.81
C MET A 1 -54.80 -6.77 22.34
N ASN A 2 -53.62 -6.94 22.95
CA ASN A 2 -52.37 -6.25 22.54
C ASN A 2 -51.21 -7.25 22.38
N LYS A 3 -51.27 -8.12 21.35
CA LYS A 3 -50.13 -8.97 20.95
C LYS A 3 -50.03 -9.20 19.43
N LYS A 4 -50.68 -8.35 18.63
CA LYS A 4 -50.71 -8.45 17.16
C LYS A 4 -50.04 -7.30 16.40
N ASN A 5 -49.52 -6.26 17.08
CA ASN A 5 -48.92 -5.09 16.40
C ASN A 5 -47.38 -5.06 16.36
N ASN A 6 -46.67 -6.03 16.97
CA ASN A 6 -45.18 -6.06 16.93
C ASN A 6 -44.60 -7.05 15.90
N MET A 7 -45.43 -7.76 15.14
CA MET A 7 -44.97 -8.68 14.07
C MET A 7 -45.08 -8.07 12.66
N SER A 8 -45.86 -6.99 12.45
CA SER A 8 -45.92 -6.30 11.15
C SER A 8 -44.70 -5.41 10.90
N ASP A 9 -44.16 -4.78 11.95
CA ASP A 9 -43.11 -3.77 11.81
C ASP A 9 -41.73 -4.40 11.58
N ASN A 10 -41.47 -5.59 12.15
CA ASN A 10 -40.23 -6.34 11.89
C ASN A 10 -40.20 -6.97 10.49
N ALA A 11 -41.36 -7.38 9.95
CA ALA A 11 -41.44 -7.90 8.57
C ALA A 11 -41.37 -6.78 7.53
N GLN A 12 -41.88 -5.57 7.84
CA GLN A 12 -41.73 -4.41 6.96
C GLN A 12 -40.31 -3.84 6.99
N ASN A 13 -39.59 -3.90 8.12
CA ASN A 13 -38.18 -3.48 8.19
C ASN A 13 -37.23 -4.48 7.51
N SER A 14 -37.45 -5.79 7.59
CA SER A 14 -36.63 -6.79 6.89
C SER A 14 -36.87 -6.80 5.38
N VAL A 15 -38.10 -6.50 4.93
CA VAL A 15 -38.42 -6.38 3.50
C VAL A 15 -37.87 -5.06 2.95
N LYS A 16 -37.90 -3.95 3.70
CA LYS A 16 -37.27 -2.67 3.32
C LYS A 16 -35.74 -2.77 3.25
N SER A 17 -35.08 -3.40 4.23
CA SER A 17 -33.61 -3.57 4.19
C SER A 17 -33.17 -4.41 2.98
N ASN A 18 -33.91 -5.49 2.66
CA ASN A 18 -33.61 -6.31 1.49
C ASN A 18 -33.90 -5.61 0.16
N THR A 19 -34.87 -4.68 0.10
CA THR A 19 -35.18 -3.92 -1.14
C THR A 19 -34.27 -2.70 -1.33
N GLU A 20 -33.82 -2.05 -0.26
CA GLU A 20 -32.81 -0.98 -0.33
C GLU A 20 -31.45 -1.53 -0.75
N ASP A 21 -31.03 -2.67 -0.22
CA ASP A 21 -29.77 -3.33 -0.58
C ASP A 21 -29.77 -3.84 -2.04
N THR A 22 -30.87 -4.43 -2.52
CA THR A 22 -31.00 -4.82 -3.94
C THR A 22 -31.07 -3.65 -4.92
N ASN A 23 -31.61 -2.50 -4.51
CA ASN A 23 -31.59 -1.29 -5.35
C ASN A 23 -30.21 -0.63 -5.34
N ARG A 24 -29.50 -0.59 -4.21
CA ARG A 24 -28.15 -0.03 -4.10
C ARG A 24 -27.12 -0.84 -4.90
N ARG A 25 -27.28 -2.17 -4.97
CA ARG A 25 -26.46 -3.05 -5.84
C ARG A 25 -26.48 -2.68 -7.32
N LYS A 26 -27.54 -2.01 -7.82
CA LYS A 26 -27.67 -1.62 -9.24
C LYS A 26 -27.18 -0.20 -9.52
N LEU A 27 -26.92 0.59 -8.47
CA LEU A 27 -26.36 1.93 -8.64
C LEU A 27 -24.90 1.82 -9.04
N ILE A 28 -24.49 2.64 -10.02
CA ILE A 28 -23.09 2.74 -10.46
C ILE A 28 -22.32 3.65 -9.50
N THR A 29 -22.92 4.80 -9.18
CA THR A 29 -22.38 5.85 -8.32
C THR A 29 -23.47 6.46 -7.45
N GLU A 30 -23.07 7.11 -6.36
CA GLU A 30 -23.96 7.87 -5.50
C GLU A 30 -23.22 9.05 -4.86
N ASN A 31 -23.94 10.15 -4.59
CA ASN A 31 -23.37 11.25 -3.81
C ASN A 31 -23.33 10.86 -2.34
N ILE A 32 -22.16 10.98 -1.73
CA ILE A 32 -21.89 10.56 -0.37
C ILE A 32 -21.97 11.79 0.53
N ASN A 33 -23.04 11.84 1.31
CA ASN A 33 -23.23 12.87 2.32
C ASN A 33 -22.74 12.42 3.71
N ASP A 34 -22.37 11.15 3.87
CA ASP A 34 -21.93 10.60 5.16
C ASP A 34 -20.53 10.05 5.04
N ILE A 35 -19.58 10.63 5.76
CA ILE A 35 -18.18 10.22 5.71
C ILE A 35 -17.69 9.87 7.10
N SER A 36 -16.92 8.78 7.16
CA SER A 36 -16.17 8.37 8.33
C SER A 36 -14.86 9.15 8.39
N ILE A 37 -14.58 9.80 9.52
CA ILE A 37 -13.37 10.61 9.73
C ILE A 37 -12.48 10.00 10.82
N ASN A 38 -11.16 10.09 10.61
CA ASN A 38 -10.16 9.71 11.60
C ASN A 38 -10.05 10.75 12.74
N GLU A 39 -9.24 10.45 13.77
CA GLU A 39 -9.09 11.32 14.95
C GLU A 39 -8.49 12.70 14.63
N ASP A 40 -7.59 12.79 13.65
CA ASP A 40 -6.94 14.04 13.27
C ASP A 40 -7.92 14.98 12.56
N LEU A 41 -8.70 14.46 11.61
CA LEU A 41 -9.79 15.19 10.96
C LEU A 41 -10.86 15.60 11.98
N LEU A 42 -11.22 14.71 12.91
CA LEU A 42 -12.15 15.03 13.99
C LEU A 42 -11.64 16.21 14.83
N ARG A 43 -10.35 16.28 15.13
CA ARG A 43 -9.77 17.40 15.89
C ARG A 43 -9.92 18.72 15.17
N LEU A 44 -9.59 18.78 13.87
CA LEU A 44 -9.76 19.98 13.05
C LEU A 44 -11.22 20.45 13.03
N LEU A 45 -12.14 19.50 12.91
CA LEU A 45 -13.58 19.77 12.93
C LEU A 45 -14.06 20.28 14.30
N LEU A 46 -13.58 19.69 15.38
CA LEU A 46 -13.87 20.16 16.74
C LEU A 46 -13.41 21.60 16.93
N ASP A 47 -12.20 21.93 16.47
CA ASP A 47 -11.65 23.28 16.61
C ASP A 47 -12.42 24.31 15.75
N SER A 48 -12.77 23.96 14.52
CA SER A 48 -13.61 24.79 13.65
C SER A 48 -14.99 25.05 14.26
N GLU A 49 -15.63 24.02 14.80
CA GLU A 49 -16.98 24.13 15.36
C GLU A 49 -16.97 24.82 16.73
N ARG A 50 -15.88 24.71 17.49
CA ARG A 50 -15.63 25.57 18.66
C ARG A 50 -15.58 27.03 18.26
N GLU A 51 -14.86 27.37 17.20
CA GLU A 51 -14.72 28.76 16.75
C GLU A 51 -16.06 29.37 16.29
N LYS A 52 -16.87 28.62 15.52
CA LYS A 52 -18.23 29.04 15.16
C LYS A 52 -19.09 29.29 16.40
N ARG A 53 -19.08 28.37 17.36
CA ARG A 53 -19.81 28.52 18.64
C ARG A 53 -19.33 29.71 19.47
N ILE A 54 -18.03 30.01 19.47
CA ILE A 54 -17.48 31.21 20.12
C ILE A 54 -18.07 32.46 19.46
N ASN A 55 -18.04 32.52 18.12
CA ASN A 55 -18.64 33.63 17.37
C ASN A 55 -20.12 33.81 17.69
N ASP A 56 -20.90 32.72 17.73
CA ASP A 56 -22.32 32.74 18.10
C ASP A 56 -22.55 33.18 19.54
N ALA A 57 -21.67 32.80 20.47
CA ALA A 57 -21.75 33.23 21.86
C ALA A 57 -21.48 34.72 22.02
N PHE A 58 -20.52 35.27 21.26
CA PHE A 58 -20.18 36.69 21.29
C PHE A 58 -21.19 37.55 20.54
N SER A 59 -21.77 37.07 19.43
CA SER A 59 -22.80 37.80 18.69
C SER A 59 -24.04 38.10 19.53
N LYS A 60 -24.34 37.25 20.52
CA LYS A 60 -25.43 37.49 21.50
C LYS A 60 -25.21 38.73 22.38
N PHE A 61 -23.98 39.21 22.54
CA PHE A 61 -23.72 40.49 23.22
C PHE A 61 -24.19 41.69 22.40
N ASN A 62 -24.43 41.56 21.10
CA ASN A 62 -24.97 42.66 20.29
C ASN A 62 -26.39 43.06 20.75
N MET A 63 -27.17 42.15 21.34
CA MET A 63 -28.46 42.50 21.94
C MET A 63 -28.34 43.57 23.04
N LEU A 64 -27.24 43.55 23.80
CA LEU A 64 -26.97 44.56 24.81
C LEU A 64 -26.73 45.94 24.18
N ASN A 65 -26.09 45.99 23.01
CA ASN A 65 -25.85 47.24 22.29
C ASN A 65 -27.17 47.88 21.84
N ASP A 66 -28.13 47.08 21.38
CA ASP A 66 -29.45 47.59 20.97
C ASP A 66 -30.25 48.11 22.17
N GLU A 67 -30.29 47.38 23.29
CA GLU A 67 -30.96 47.86 24.51
C GLU A 67 -30.30 49.11 25.09
N LEU A 68 -28.96 49.19 25.07
CA LEU A 68 -28.24 50.38 25.54
C LEU A 68 -28.46 51.58 24.62
N LYS A 69 -28.47 51.40 23.29
CA LYS A 69 -28.80 52.46 22.34
C LYS A 69 -30.19 53.04 22.61
N ALA A 70 -31.20 52.18 22.79
CA ALA A 70 -32.55 52.61 23.13
C ALA A 70 -32.61 53.32 24.49
N LEU A 71 -31.85 52.86 25.48
CA LEU A 71 -31.77 53.50 26.79
C LEU A 71 -31.20 54.92 26.71
N PHE A 72 -30.22 55.17 25.85
CA PHE A 72 -29.60 56.50 25.69
C PHE A 72 -30.51 57.54 25.00
N GLU A 73 -31.70 57.16 24.51
CA GLU A 73 -32.74 58.13 24.13
C GLU A 73 -33.25 58.91 25.35
N ASP A 74 -33.23 58.30 26.54
CA ASP A 74 -33.53 58.97 27.80
C ASP A 74 -32.30 59.75 28.30
N ASN A 75 -32.44 61.08 28.46
CA ASN A 75 -31.33 61.90 28.98
C ASN A 75 -30.98 61.58 30.44
N TRP A 76 -31.91 61.01 31.22
CA TRP A 76 -31.75 60.74 32.65
C TRP A 76 -31.89 59.24 32.94
N ILE A 77 -30.76 58.58 33.13
CA ILE A 77 -30.70 57.12 33.32
C ILE A 77 -30.43 56.83 34.79
N LYS A 78 -31.38 56.20 35.48
CA LYS A 78 -31.19 55.76 36.88
C LYS A 78 -30.30 54.52 36.93
N ILE A 79 -29.31 54.53 37.82
CA ILE A 79 -28.45 53.38 38.04
C ILE A 79 -29.06 52.50 39.14
N LYS A 80 -29.14 51.20 38.88
CA LYS A 80 -29.64 50.20 39.80
C LYS A 80 -28.72 50.11 41.01
N ASP A 81 -29.30 49.93 42.19
CA ASP A 81 -28.59 49.71 43.46
C ASP A 81 -27.61 50.83 43.87
N LYS A 82 -27.52 51.91 43.10
CA LYS A 82 -26.77 53.14 43.40
C LYS A 82 -27.74 54.31 43.39
N GLU A 83 -27.69 55.18 44.39
CA GLU A 83 -28.54 56.39 44.43
C GLU A 83 -27.98 57.50 43.53
N ILE A 84 -27.77 57.20 42.24
CA ILE A 84 -27.19 58.09 41.23
C ILE A 84 -27.95 58.00 39.91
N TYR A 85 -27.81 59.05 39.12
CA TYR A 85 -28.26 59.15 37.74
C TYR A 85 -27.07 59.40 36.81
N TYR A 86 -27.09 58.80 35.64
CA TYR A 86 -26.25 59.17 34.51
C TYR A 86 -27.01 60.14 33.59
N ILE A 87 -26.35 61.23 33.19
CA ILE A 87 -26.92 62.24 32.30
C ILE A 87 -26.30 62.07 30.91
N ALA A 88 -27.06 61.53 29.95
CA ALA A 88 -26.54 61.14 28.64
C ALA A 88 -25.98 62.33 27.84
N SER A 89 -26.68 63.48 27.82
CA SER A 89 -26.24 64.68 27.08
C SER A 89 -24.98 65.35 27.62
N LEU A 90 -24.56 65.02 28.84
CA LEU A 90 -23.40 65.61 29.51
C LEU A 90 -22.30 64.59 29.84
N ASP A 91 -22.57 63.31 29.65
CA ASP A 91 -21.68 62.20 29.96
C ASP A 91 -21.10 62.22 31.39
N LEU A 92 -21.99 62.43 32.36
CA LEU A 92 -21.63 62.54 33.78
C LEU A 92 -22.59 61.80 34.71
N LEU A 93 -22.09 61.43 35.88
CA LEU A 93 -22.88 60.90 36.99
C LEU A 93 -23.18 62.01 38.00
N ILE A 94 -24.38 61.96 38.55
CA ILE A 94 -24.84 62.86 39.62
C ILE A 94 -25.59 62.02 40.66
N PRO A 95 -25.43 62.27 41.97
CA PRO A 95 -26.26 61.57 42.94
C PRO A 95 -27.72 62.04 42.83
N ASP A 96 -28.66 61.20 43.27
CA ASP A 96 -30.06 61.61 43.42
C ASP A 96 -30.12 62.73 44.47
N LEU A 97 -30.20 63.97 44.02
CA LEU A 97 -30.13 65.15 44.89
C LEU A 97 -31.29 65.20 45.89
N ARG A 98 -32.37 64.45 45.67
CA ARG A 98 -33.51 64.31 46.60
C ARG A 98 -33.17 63.44 47.80
N LYS A 99 -32.05 62.71 47.76
CA LYS A 99 -31.60 61.78 48.81
C LYS A 99 -30.18 62.08 49.29
N PHE A 100 -29.36 62.61 48.40
CA PHE A 100 -27.98 63.00 48.69
C PHE A 100 -27.92 64.36 49.39
N GLU A 101 -27.03 64.46 50.37
CA GLU A 101 -26.83 65.69 51.13
C GLU A 101 -25.72 66.52 50.50
N CYS A 102 -26.12 67.53 49.71
CA CYS A 102 -25.18 68.47 49.13
C CYS A 102 -24.55 69.37 50.22
N SER A 103 -23.22 69.48 50.21
CA SER A 103 -22.54 70.47 51.03
C SER A 103 -22.91 71.89 50.59
N ARG A 104 -22.80 72.85 51.50
CA ARG A 104 -23.13 74.25 51.23
C ARG A 104 -21.92 75.12 51.51
N SER A 105 -21.71 76.11 50.66
CA SER A 105 -20.65 77.11 50.84
C SER A 105 -21.25 78.47 51.14
N SER A 106 -20.62 79.19 52.07
CA SER A 106 -20.99 80.58 52.32
C SER A 106 -20.61 81.42 51.10
N THR A 107 -21.52 82.28 50.65
CA THR A 107 -21.27 83.23 49.55
C THR A 107 -20.29 84.35 49.91
N TYR A 108 -19.81 84.38 51.17
CA TYR A 108 -18.92 85.42 51.72
C TYR A 108 -17.44 85.00 51.85
N PHE A 109 -17.09 83.73 51.63
CA PHE A 109 -15.71 83.23 51.83
C PHE A 109 -15.15 82.61 50.55
N ASN A 110 -13.83 82.78 50.34
CA ASN A 110 -13.07 82.19 49.24
C ASN A 110 -13.22 80.66 49.28
N PHE A 111 -14.13 80.13 48.46
CA PHE A 111 -14.29 78.70 48.27
C PHE A 111 -13.30 78.26 47.20
N ASN A 112 -12.24 77.59 47.62
CA ASN A 112 -11.31 76.97 46.68
C ASN A 112 -11.97 75.74 46.06
N THR A 113 -12.21 75.77 44.76
CA THR A 113 -12.81 74.66 44.04
C THR A 113 -11.95 73.41 44.03
N ASP A 114 -10.63 73.53 44.23
CA ASP A 114 -9.70 72.41 44.31
C ASP A 114 -9.91 71.55 45.58
N ASP A 115 -10.47 72.15 46.63
CA ASP A 115 -10.75 71.48 47.91
C ASP A 115 -12.12 70.77 47.92
N PHE A 116 -12.95 70.96 46.88
CA PHE A 116 -14.25 70.29 46.77
C PHE A 116 -14.09 68.84 46.30
N GLN A 117 -14.26 67.89 47.21
CA GLN A 117 -14.20 66.46 46.93
C GLN A 117 -15.30 65.71 47.68
N ASN A 118 -16.56 65.92 47.28
CA ASN A 118 -17.67 65.15 47.82
C ASN A 118 -17.71 63.77 47.14
N VAL A 119 -17.50 62.71 47.92
CA VAL A 119 -17.62 61.34 47.44
C VAL A 119 -19.07 60.89 47.50
N PHE A 120 -19.60 60.35 46.40
CA PHE A 120 -20.93 59.76 46.34
C PHE A 120 -20.86 58.40 45.66
N GLN A 121 -21.36 57.35 46.31
CA GLN A 121 -21.37 55.97 45.78
C GLN A 121 -19.99 55.52 45.22
N GLY A 122 -18.90 55.92 45.87
CA GLY A 122 -17.52 55.61 45.46
C GLY A 122 -16.90 56.60 44.46
N PHE A 123 -17.68 57.50 43.87
CA PHE A 123 -17.19 58.49 42.90
C PHE A 123 -16.76 59.79 43.58
N LYS A 124 -15.55 60.25 43.26
CA LYS A 124 -14.98 61.50 43.76
C LYS A 124 -15.51 62.69 42.96
N GLY A 125 -16.58 63.32 43.45
CA GLY A 125 -17.28 64.39 42.75
C GLY A 125 -16.49 65.71 42.67
N LYS A 126 -16.68 66.42 41.55
CA LYS A 126 -16.24 67.80 41.29
C LYS A 126 -17.45 68.72 41.12
N LEU A 127 -17.23 70.04 41.16
CA LEU A 127 -18.29 70.99 40.83
C LEU A 127 -18.59 70.96 39.32
N PRO A 128 -19.85 71.14 38.91
CA PRO A 128 -20.22 71.29 37.51
C PRO A 128 -19.74 72.63 36.97
N SER A 129 -19.38 72.68 35.69
CA SER A 129 -19.21 73.92 34.95
C SER A 129 -20.55 74.64 34.78
N LEU A 130 -20.51 75.93 34.45
CA LEU A 130 -21.73 76.71 34.23
C LEU A 130 -22.65 76.10 33.13
N PRO A 131 -22.15 75.63 31.97
CA PRO A 131 -22.97 74.93 30.98
C PRO A 131 -23.59 73.62 31.49
N GLU A 132 -22.83 72.79 32.22
CA GLU A 132 -23.35 71.54 32.79
C GLU A 132 -24.46 71.82 33.81
N LEU A 133 -24.25 72.78 34.71
CA LEU A 133 -25.25 73.18 35.68
C LEU A 133 -26.54 73.69 35.02
N ARG A 134 -26.41 74.45 33.92
CA ARG A 134 -27.54 74.91 33.09
C ARG A 134 -28.33 73.75 32.48
N ASN A 135 -27.65 72.70 32.06
CA ASN A 135 -28.29 71.51 31.49
C ASN A 135 -28.93 70.64 32.60
N ILE A 136 -28.23 70.41 33.71
CA ILE A 136 -28.70 69.63 34.88
C ILE A 136 -30.05 70.14 35.40
N PHE A 137 -30.28 71.46 35.42
CA PHE A 137 -31.54 72.07 35.91
C PHE A 137 -32.37 72.75 34.83
N ASN A 138 -32.33 72.24 33.60
CA ASN A 138 -33.28 72.68 32.58
C ASN A 138 -34.73 72.26 32.91
N ASN A 139 -35.70 72.72 32.12
CA ASN A 139 -37.13 72.45 32.33
C ASN A 139 -37.51 70.96 32.21
N LYS A 140 -36.61 70.09 31.74
CA LYS A 140 -36.78 68.64 31.62
C LYS A 140 -35.99 67.87 32.69
N SER A 141 -35.41 68.56 33.66
CA SER A 141 -34.67 67.95 34.77
C SER A 141 -35.60 67.20 35.71
N ILE A 142 -35.18 66.02 36.16
CA ILE A 142 -35.88 65.24 37.19
C ILE A 142 -35.87 65.89 38.57
N PHE A 143 -35.03 66.91 38.76
CA PHE A 143 -34.93 67.67 40.00
C PHE A 143 -35.74 68.97 39.95
N CYS A 144 -36.29 69.35 38.80
CA CYS A 144 -37.11 70.55 38.65
C CYS A 144 -38.60 70.23 38.74
N ASP A 145 -39.36 71.10 39.40
CA ASP A 145 -40.82 71.09 39.48
C ASP A 145 -41.33 72.52 39.23
N GLY A 146 -41.63 72.81 37.97
CA GLY A 146 -41.80 74.19 37.50
C GLY A 146 -40.49 74.99 37.68
N ASN A 147 -40.56 76.13 38.37
CA ASN A 147 -39.38 76.94 38.71
C ASN A 147 -38.69 76.50 40.00
N ASN A 148 -39.16 75.44 40.66
CA ASN A 148 -38.61 74.98 41.93
C ASN A 148 -37.64 73.82 41.71
N ILE A 149 -36.58 73.76 42.51
CA ILE A 149 -35.61 72.66 42.52
C ILE A 149 -35.79 71.83 43.79
N ARG A 150 -35.98 70.53 43.62
CA ARG A 150 -36.20 69.54 44.68
C ARG A 150 -34.90 68.82 45.01
N ILE A 151 -34.42 69.02 46.24
CA ILE A 151 -33.28 68.29 46.83
C ILE A 151 -33.66 67.76 48.23
N LYS A 152 -32.84 66.91 48.85
CA LYS A 152 -33.14 66.20 50.11
C LYS A 152 -33.71 67.08 51.22
N ASN A 153 -33.16 68.29 51.33
CA ASN A 153 -33.44 69.21 52.42
C ASN A 153 -34.49 70.29 52.06
N GLY A 154 -35.29 70.08 51.01
CA GLY A 154 -36.42 70.95 50.66
C GLY A 154 -36.58 71.25 49.17
N THR A 155 -37.64 72.00 48.86
CA THR A 155 -37.94 72.51 47.52
C THR A 155 -37.65 74.01 47.48
N PHE A 156 -36.78 74.45 46.56
CA PHE A 156 -36.25 75.80 46.53
C PHE A 156 -36.67 76.52 45.25
N SER A 157 -37.32 77.68 45.38
CA SER A 157 -37.74 78.51 44.25
C SER A 157 -36.64 79.44 43.71
N ASN A 158 -35.53 79.62 44.44
CA ASN A 158 -34.39 80.46 44.07
C ASN A 158 -33.08 79.90 44.67
N ALA A 159 -32.72 78.69 44.26
CA ALA A 159 -31.53 78.01 44.75
C ALA A 159 -30.27 78.61 44.12
N CYS A 160 -29.25 78.83 44.95
CA CYS A 160 -27.93 79.23 44.49
C CYS A 160 -27.02 77.98 44.41
N PHE A 161 -26.31 77.76 43.31
CA PHE A 161 -25.42 76.62 43.13
C PHE A 161 -24.01 77.04 42.82
N SER A 162 -23.05 76.33 43.38
CA SER A 162 -21.64 76.52 43.05
C SER A 162 -21.31 75.85 41.72
N PHE A 163 -20.43 76.46 40.94
CA PHE A 163 -19.93 75.93 39.67
C PHE A 163 -18.40 76.07 39.56
N GLU A 164 -17.77 75.38 38.60
CA GLU A 164 -16.33 75.41 38.33
C GLU A 164 -15.95 76.60 37.41
N GLY A 165 -14.93 77.38 37.78
CA GLY A 165 -14.43 78.53 37.01
C GLY A 165 -13.12 79.11 37.55
N ASN A 166 -12.62 80.19 36.92
CA ASN A 166 -11.44 80.93 37.37
C ASN A 166 -11.86 82.28 37.96
N GLY A 167 -11.82 82.44 39.28
CA GLY A 167 -12.05 83.73 39.95
C GLY A 167 -12.87 83.68 41.25
N TYR A 168 -12.98 84.86 41.89
CA TYR A 168 -13.35 85.05 43.30
C TYR A 168 -14.82 84.82 43.70
N TYR A 169 -15.73 84.47 42.77
CA TYR A 169 -17.13 84.12 43.10
C TYR A 169 -17.74 83.18 42.03
N GLN A 170 -17.98 81.92 42.38
CA GLN A 170 -18.43 80.87 41.45
C GLN A 170 -19.75 80.25 41.89
N TYR A 171 -20.78 81.07 42.01
CA TYR A 171 -22.14 80.62 42.29
C TYR A 171 -23.16 81.28 41.36
N ILE A 172 -24.30 80.62 41.18
CA ILE A 172 -25.33 81.08 40.26
C ILE A 172 -26.74 80.65 40.71
N HIS A 173 -27.73 81.54 40.57
CA HIS A 173 -29.11 81.37 41.05
C HIS A 173 -30.01 80.75 40.00
N SER A 174 -30.90 79.84 40.37
CA SER A 174 -31.83 79.13 39.47
C SER A 174 -32.88 79.99 38.75
N ASN A 175 -32.97 81.29 39.04
CA ASN A 175 -33.93 82.23 38.42
C ASN A 175 -33.22 83.35 37.66
N GLY A 176 -32.27 83.02 36.78
CA GLY A 176 -31.62 84.03 35.95
C GLY A 176 -32.48 84.51 34.79
N HIS A 177 -33.08 85.69 34.89
CA HIS A 177 -33.13 86.67 33.79
C HIS A 177 -33.60 88.06 34.27
N LYS A 178 -32.68 89.04 34.24
CA LYS A 178 -32.83 90.36 33.63
C LYS A 178 -31.39 90.70 33.18
N PHE A 179 -30.95 90.52 31.94
CA PHE A 179 -31.42 91.09 30.67
C PHE A 179 -30.98 90.19 29.47
N ASN A 180 -31.87 90.04 28.48
CA ASN A 180 -31.75 89.73 27.03
C ASN A 180 -30.43 89.14 26.48
N GLU A 181 -30.35 88.11 25.64
CA GLU A 181 -31.24 87.42 24.70
C GLU A 181 -30.70 85.98 24.55
N GLY A 182 -31.59 84.97 24.51
CA GLY A 182 -31.23 83.58 24.16
C GLY A 182 -30.44 82.79 25.22
N SER A 183 -31.06 81.74 25.77
CA SER A 183 -30.47 80.70 26.66
C SER A 183 -30.13 81.08 28.13
N GLY A 184 -30.50 80.19 29.07
CA GLY A 184 -29.80 79.99 30.34
C GLY A 184 -30.50 80.45 31.63
N VAL A 185 -30.98 79.48 32.43
CA VAL A 185 -31.76 79.57 33.69
C VAL A 185 -31.05 80.29 34.88
N PHE A 186 -29.97 81.08 34.72
CA PHE A 186 -29.11 81.41 35.87
C PHE A 186 -28.49 82.84 35.98
N GLY A 187 -28.53 83.49 37.17
CA GLY A 187 -28.03 84.87 37.48
C GLY A 187 -27.28 85.05 38.83
N ARG A 188 -26.62 86.20 39.11
CA ARG A 188 -25.78 86.46 40.32
C ARG A 188 -26.46 87.39 41.38
N TYR A 189 -26.62 86.95 42.65
CA TYR A 189 -27.03 87.76 43.84
C TYR A 189 -26.46 87.19 45.17
N ILE A 190 -26.31 88.01 46.24
CA ILE A 190 -25.44 87.76 47.41
C ILE A 190 -26.22 87.55 48.73
N SER A 191 -27.05 86.51 48.89
CA SER A 191 -27.67 86.28 50.23
C SER A 191 -28.03 84.84 50.64
N ASN A 192 -27.86 83.83 49.79
CA ASN A 192 -28.14 82.44 50.13
C ASN A 192 -26.87 81.58 50.03
N PRO A 193 -26.58 80.69 51.01
CA PRO A 193 -25.47 79.75 50.89
C PRO A 193 -25.63 78.91 49.62
N SER A 194 -24.56 78.80 48.82
CA SER A 194 -24.59 78.07 47.56
C SER A 194 -24.55 76.56 47.81
N ILE A 195 -25.33 75.80 47.06
CA ILE A 195 -25.41 74.35 47.11
C ILE A 195 -24.32 73.79 46.19
N ASN A 196 -23.44 72.97 46.75
CA ASN A 196 -22.36 72.33 46.02
C ASN A 196 -22.85 70.97 45.51
N ILE A 197 -23.09 70.88 44.21
CA ILE A 197 -23.52 69.64 43.57
C ILE A 197 -22.29 68.86 43.13
N PRO A 198 -22.07 67.65 43.67
CA PRO A 198 -21.02 66.80 43.13
C PRO A 198 -21.49 66.16 41.83
N ILE A 199 -20.69 66.30 40.78
CA ILE A 199 -20.80 65.53 39.54
C ILE A 199 -19.52 64.73 39.34
N PHE A 200 -19.60 63.60 38.65
CA PHE A 200 -18.45 62.82 38.21
C PHE A 200 -18.48 62.69 36.70
N ARG A 201 -17.51 63.30 36.01
CA ARG A 201 -17.39 63.24 34.55
C ARG A 201 -16.79 61.90 34.16
N LEU A 202 -17.45 61.17 33.28
CA LEU A 202 -16.88 59.94 32.73
C LEU A 202 -15.77 60.29 31.73
N ASN A 203 -14.86 59.36 31.47
CA ASN A 203 -13.73 59.61 30.58
C ASN A 203 -14.22 59.76 29.12
N ASN A 204 -14.09 60.97 28.58
CA ASN A 204 -14.55 61.32 27.22
C ASN A 204 -13.89 60.53 26.09
N ILE A 205 -12.79 59.83 26.34
CA ILE A 205 -12.07 59.02 25.33
C ILE A 205 -12.76 57.66 25.12
N LEU A 206 -13.47 57.16 26.13
CA LEU A 206 -14.14 55.86 26.06
C LEU A 206 -15.51 55.98 25.39
N ASN A 207 -15.97 54.92 24.74
CA ASN A 207 -17.36 54.82 24.32
C ASN A 207 -18.30 54.65 25.53
N ASN A 208 -19.59 54.86 25.31
CA ASN A 208 -20.61 54.82 26.37
C ASN A 208 -20.72 53.45 27.06
N ILE A 209 -20.46 52.36 26.35
CA ILE A 209 -20.56 51.00 26.90
C ILE A 209 -19.38 50.71 27.84
N MET A 210 -18.16 51.03 27.41
CA MET A 210 -16.94 50.87 28.20
C MET A 210 -16.94 51.78 29.44
N LYS A 211 -17.53 52.97 29.36
CA LYS A 211 -17.76 53.81 30.54
C LYS A 211 -18.61 53.11 31.58
N PHE A 212 -19.67 52.42 31.16
CA PHE A 212 -20.57 51.74 32.09
C PHE A 212 -19.91 50.50 32.69
N ILE A 213 -19.16 49.75 31.89
CA ILE A 213 -18.40 48.58 32.35
C ILE A 213 -17.33 48.99 33.38
N LEU A 214 -16.42 49.91 33.01
CA LEU A 214 -15.28 50.30 33.85
C LEU A 214 -15.66 51.04 35.15
N ASN A 215 -16.88 51.57 35.22
CA ASN A 215 -17.39 52.26 36.41
C ASN A 215 -18.47 51.43 37.14
N GLU A 216 -18.67 50.16 36.76
CA GLU A 216 -19.66 49.24 37.34
C GLU A 216 -21.06 49.87 37.39
N LEU A 217 -21.49 50.48 36.29
CA LEU A 217 -22.77 51.18 36.16
C LEU A 217 -23.79 50.28 35.49
N GLN A 218 -24.81 49.87 36.26
CA GLN A 218 -25.88 49.03 35.76
C GLN A 218 -27.20 49.81 35.72
N PRO A 219 -27.73 50.21 34.55
CA PRO A 219 -29.01 50.90 34.47
C PRO A 219 -30.19 50.10 35.03
N GLU A 220 -31.10 50.78 35.71
CA GLU A 220 -32.29 50.16 36.31
C GLU A 220 -33.25 49.59 35.26
N LYS A 221 -33.41 50.30 34.14
CA LYS A 221 -34.34 49.95 33.04
C LYS A 221 -33.86 48.82 32.11
N LEU A 222 -32.59 48.39 32.21
CA LEU A 222 -32.12 47.25 31.41
C LEU A 222 -32.85 45.95 31.78
N SER A 223 -33.02 45.07 30.79
CA SER A 223 -33.56 43.74 31.05
C SER A 223 -32.63 42.94 31.98
N ASN A 224 -33.17 41.95 32.71
CA ASN A 224 -32.34 41.09 33.58
C ASN A 224 -31.25 40.36 32.78
N LYS A 225 -31.55 39.97 31.53
CA LYS A 225 -30.59 39.32 30.63
C LYS A 225 -29.45 40.26 30.24
N SER A 226 -29.73 41.52 29.88
CA SER A 226 -28.71 42.53 29.58
C SER A 226 -27.86 42.89 30.80
N LYS A 227 -28.47 42.89 31.98
CA LYS A 227 -27.78 43.07 33.25
C LYS A 227 -26.77 41.94 33.53
N GLU A 228 -27.15 40.69 33.29
CA GLU A 228 -26.25 39.54 33.37
C GLU A 228 -25.12 39.62 32.34
N MET A 229 -25.43 39.98 31.09
CA MET A 229 -24.42 40.18 30.04
C MET A 229 -23.38 41.24 30.42
N LEU A 230 -23.81 42.40 30.97
CA LEU A 230 -22.89 43.44 31.44
C LEU A 230 -21.91 42.93 32.50
N ASN A 231 -22.39 42.09 33.44
CA ASN A 231 -21.54 41.52 34.47
C ASN A 231 -20.51 40.54 33.87
N ILE A 232 -20.93 39.70 32.92
CA ILE A 232 -20.03 38.78 32.20
C ILE A 232 -18.95 39.57 31.44
N ILE A 233 -19.35 40.61 30.71
CA ILE A 233 -18.42 41.47 29.96
C ILE A 233 -17.42 42.13 30.90
N SER A 234 -17.86 42.61 32.07
CA SER A 234 -16.97 43.21 33.07
C SER A 234 -15.91 42.20 33.53
N ASP A 235 -16.31 41.01 33.98
CA ASP A 235 -15.39 39.95 34.41
C ASP A 235 -14.43 39.51 33.28
N TYR A 236 -14.93 39.47 32.04
CA TYR A 236 -14.12 39.07 30.89
C TYR A 236 -13.17 40.17 30.43
N THR A 237 -13.52 41.44 30.66
CA THR A 237 -12.62 42.58 30.39
C THR A 237 -11.43 42.53 31.34
N ASP A 238 -11.66 42.23 32.62
CA ASP A 238 -10.60 42.10 33.63
C ASP A 238 -9.64 40.92 33.33
N LYS A 239 -10.14 39.88 32.66
CA LYS A 239 -9.37 38.69 32.24
C LYS A 239 -8.74 38.81 30.85
N ASP A 240 -8.88 39.95 30.17
CA ASP A 240 -8.46 40.16 28.77
C ASP A 240 -9.05 39.10 27.81
N TYR A 241 -10.33 38.75 27.99
CA TYR A 241 -11.05 37.78 27.17
C TYR A 241 -11.92 38.42 26.08
N ILE A 242 -12.27 39.69 26.26
CA ILE A 242 -13.18 40.42 25.37
C ILE A 242 -12.59 41.76 24.99
N LYS A 243 -12.81 42.17 23.75
CA LYS A 243 -12.52 43.49 23.21
C LYS A 243 -13.79 44.07 22.63
N TYR A 244 -13.88 45.40 22.64
CA TYR A 244 -14.99 46.12 22.02
C TYR A 244 -14.46 46.94 20.84
N SER A 245 -15.05 46.75 19.66
CA SER A 245 -14.75 47.53 18.46
C SER A 245 -15.67 48.75 18.41
N ASP A 246 -15.08 49.95 18.50
CA ASP A 246 -15.81 51.22 18.37
C ASP A 246 -16.34 51.46 16.96
N SER A 247 -15.60 51.04 15.93
CA SER A 247 -16.00 51.21 14.53
C SER A 247 -17.21 50.35 14.16
N ASP A 248 -17.23 49.12 14.67
CA ASP A 248 -18.25 48.13 14.28
C ASP A 248 -19.37 48.03 15.33
N THR A 249 -19.19 48.65 16.50
CA THR A 249 -20.09 48.54 17.67
C THR A 249 -20.39 47.09 18.05
N THR A 250 -19.35 46.26 18.09
CA THR A 250 -19.45 44.82 18.38
C THR A 250 -18.42 44.39 19.41
N PHE A 251 -18.76 43.31 20.12
CA PHE A 251 -17.83 42.63 21.00
C PHE A 251 -17.11 41.51 20.25
N THR A 252 -15.79 41.46 20.39
CA THR A 252 -14.94 40.40 19.85
C THR A 252 -14.18 39.71 20.97
N TYR A 253 -13.78 38.45 20.77
CA TYR A 253 -12.95 37.72 21.73
C TYR A 253 -11.47 37.97 21.47
N THR A 254 -10.64 37.72 22.48
CA THR A 254 -9.18 37.73 22.36
C THR A 254 -8.62 36.31 22.16
N ASP A 255 -7.34 36.22 21.79
CA ASP A 255 -6.63 34.94 21.76
C ASP A 255 -6.61 34.26 23.14
N SER A 256 -6.55 35.04 24.22
CA SER A 256 -6.64 34.53 25.59
C SER A 256 -7.94 33.78 25.85
N PHE A 257 -9.07 34.30 25.35
CA PHE A 257 -10.35 33.62 25.45
C PHE A 257 -10.40 32.36 24.58
N LYS A 258 -9.95 32.46 23.32
CA LYS A 258 -9.88 31.30 22.41
C LYS A 258 -9.07 30.16 23.03
N ASN A 259 -7.89 30.46 23.57
CA ASN A 259 -7.03 29.49 24.25
C ASN A 259 -7.71 28.90 25.49
N ALA A 260 -8.39 29.71 26.30
CA ALA A 260 -9.12 29.22 27.47
C ALA A 260 -10.24 28.23 27.11
N VAL A 261 -10.95 28.45 25.99
CA VAL A 261 -11.94 27.49 25.48
C VAL A 261 -11.26 26.21 24.98
N MET A 262 -10.18 26.33 24.22
CA MET A 262 -9.45 25.17 23.68
C MET A 262 -8.84 24.30 24.79
N GLU A 263 -8.37 24.92 25.87
CA GLU A 263 -7.85 24.26 27.09
C GLU A 263 -8.95 23.75 28.04
N ASN A 264 -10.23 23.83 27.65
CA ASN A 264 -11.40 23.45 28.47
C ASN A 264 -11.49 24.18 29.82
N LYS A 265 -11.01 25.42 29.90
CA LYS A 265 -11.19 26.29 31.08
C LYS A 265 -12.55 26.99 31.09
N ILE A 266 -13.20 27.08 29.92
CA ILE A 266 -14.51 27.69 29.75
C ILE A 266 -15.42 26.70 29.01
N ASP A 267 -16.43 26.22 29.71
CA ASP A 267 -17.34 25.19 29.21
C ASP A 267 -18.51 25.76 28.39
N SER A 268 -18.92 27.00 28.65
CA SER A 268 -20.06 27.62 27.97
C SER A 268 -20.08 29.13 28.12
N LEU A 269 -20.73 29.82 27.18
CA LEU A 269 -21.00 31.27 27.24
C LEU A 269 -22.36 31.58 26.59
N ASN A 270 -23.15 32.45 27.20
CA ASN A 270 -24.45 32.90 26.67
C ASN A 270 -25.38 31.75 26.23
N GLY A 271 -25.37 30.64 26.99
CA GLY A 271 -26.17 29.44 26.74
C GLY A 271 -25.68 28.56 25.58
N ILE A 272 -24.45 28.77 25.10
CA ILE A 272 -23.79 27.91 24.10
C ILE A 272 -22.66 27.15 24.79
N SER A 273 -22.63 25.82 24.62
CA SER A 273 -21.61 24.93 25.19
C SER A 273 -20.42 24.76 24.24
N PHE A 274 -19.21 24.71 24.81
CA PHE A 274 -17.94 24.45 24.14
C PHE A 274 -17.35 23.07 24.49
N LYS A 275 -18.05 22.28 25.31
CA LYS A 275 -17.61 20.94 25.72
C LYS A 275 -17.44 20.01 24.54
N LYS A 276 -16.38 19.20 24.56
CA LYS A 276 -16.05 18.26 23.49
C LYS A 276 -17.22 17.32 23.20
N GLU A 277 -17.88 16.78 24.23
CA GLU A 277 -18.98 15.82 24.10
C GLU A 277 -20.20 16.45 23.40
N ASP A 278 -20.52 17.71 23.74
CA ASP A 278 -21.66 18.43 23.14
C ASP A 278 -21.41 18.78 21.67
N ILE A 279 -20.15 19.03 21.30
CA ILE A 279 -19.77 19.29 19.92
C ILE A 279 -19.75 18.00 19.11
N ILE A 280 -19.20 16.89 19.64
CA ILE A 280 -19.27 15.58 18.97
C ILE A 280 -20.73 15.17 18.74
N ASN A 281 -21.60 15.35 19.75
CA ASN A 281 -23.03 15.06 19.59
C ASN A 281 -23.69 15.96 18.55
N HIS A 282 -23.27 17.22 18.43
CA HIS A 282 -23.77 18.11 17.39
C HIS A 282 -23.30 17.68 16.00
N ILE A 283 -22.01 17.39 15.84
CA ILE A 283 -21.39 16.91 14.60
C ILE A 283 -22.10 15.64 14.10
N LYS A 284 -22.38 14.67 14.99
CA LYS A 284 -23.04 13.41 14.61
C LYS A 284 -24.50 13.56 14.18
N ASN A 285 -25.21 14.56 14.69
CA ASN A 285 -26.67 14.66 14.54
C ASN A 285 -27.13 15.78 13.60
N ASN A 286 -26.21 16.58 13.05
CA ASN A 286 -26.56 17.72 12.18
C ASN A 286 -25.80 17.61 10.87
N LYS A 287 -26.43 18.05 9.78
CA LYS A 287 -25.75 18.24 8.50
C LYS A 287 -24.88 19.49 8.63
N LEU A 288 -23.57 19.31 8.49
CA LEU A 288 -22.59 20.39 8.58
C LEU A 288 -21.99 20.69 7.20
N GLU A 289 -21.38 21.87 7.08
CA GLU A 289 -20.45 22.17 5.98
C GLU A 289 -19.04 21.79 6.42
N LEU A 290 -18.37 21.01 5.58
CA LEU A 290 -17.00 20.55 5.81
C LEU A 290 -16.07 21.74 5.55
N PRO A 291 -15.23 22.16 6.50
CA PRO A 291 -14.25 23.22 6.25
C PRO A 291 -13.37 22.86 5.05
N ASP A 292 -13.04 23.86 4.21
CA ASP A 292 -12.28 23.65 2.98
C ASP A 292 -10.96 22.88 3.22
N GLU A 293 -10.25 23.19 4.31
CA GLU A 293 -9.01 22.50 4.69
C GLU A 293 -9.26 21.02 5.00
N THR A 294 -10.28 20.69 5.77
CA THR A 294 -10.65 19.30 6.09
C THR A 294 -11.12 18.55 4.85
N ARG A 295 -11.88 19.20 3.97
CA ARG A 295 -12.31 18.65 2.67
C ARG A 295 -11.10 18.33 1.80
N GLN A 296 -10.12 19.23 1.74
CA GLN A 296 -8.90 19.04 0.96
C GLN A 296 -8.07 17.88 1.49
N ILE A 297 -7.85 17.78 2.81
CA ILE A 297 -7.11 16.66 3.42
C ILE A 297 -7.78 15.32 3.10
N LEU A 298 -9.10 15.24 3.25
CA LEU A 298 -9.84 14.03 2.93
C LEU A 298 -9.77 13.67 1.44
N ALA A 299 -9.89 14.67 0.55
CA ALA A 299 -9.71 14.45 -0.88
C ALA A 299 -8.30 13.92 -1.19
N ASP A 300 -7.27 14.50 -0.59
CA ASP A 300 -5.89 14.08 -0.77
C ASP A 300 -5.67 12.65 -0.24
N GLU A 301 -6.23 12.29 0.92
CA GLU A 301 -6.17 10.92 1.47
C GLU A 301 -6.80 9.88 0.52
N LEU A 302 -7.98 10.19 -0.03
CA LEU A 302 -8.69 9.30 -0.97
C LEU A 302 -7.93 9.17 -2.30
N LEU A 303 -7.53 10.29 -2.91
CA LEU A 303 -6.86 10.28 -4.21
C LEU A 303 -5.46 9.67 -4.15
N ASN A 304 -4.75 9.80 -3.02
CA ASN A 304 -3.42 9.22 -2.81
C ASN A 304 -3.46 7.82 -2.18
N CYS A 305 -4.63 7.21 -1.97
CA CYS A 305 -4.73 5.96 -1.21
C CYS A 305 -3.88 4.82 -1.82
N GLU A 306 -3.81 4.70 -3.15
CA GLU A 306 -2.96 3.72 -3.82
C GLU A 306 -1.49 4.14 -3.89
N LYS A 307 -1.22 5.46 -3.96
CA LYS A 307 0.14 5.99 -3.91
C LYS A 307 0.81 5.64 -2.60
N VAL A 308 0.08 5.79 -1.51
CA VAL A 308 0.52 5.44 -0.16
C VAL A 308 0.68 3.93 0.00
N ARG A 309 -0.26 3.11 -0.52
CA ARG A 309 -0.24 1.65 -0.35
C ARG A 309 0.78 0.93 -1.24
N ALA A 310 0.91 1.31 -2.50
CA ALA A 310 1.63 0.56 -3.54
C ALA A 310 2.38 1.44 -4.56
N ASP A 311 2.62 2.73 -4.25
CA ASP A 311 3.31 3.67 -5.14
C ASP A 311 2.65 3.87 -6.52
N ILE A 312 1.34 3.62 -6.60
CA ILE A 312 0.53 3.86 -7.80
C ILE A 312 0.22 5.36 -7.93
N GLU A 313 0.21 5.87 -9.16
CA GLU A 313 -0.08 7.28 -9.45
C GLU A 313 -1.41 7.71 -8.80
N PRO A 314 -1.47 8.89 -8.15
CA PRO A 314 -2.69 9.37 -7.53
C PRO A 314 -3.84 9.50 -8.55
N TYR A 315 -5.07 9.31 -8.08
CA TYR A 315 -6.24 9.52 -8.90
C TYR A 315 -6.48 11.01 -9.20
N ASP A 316 -7.11 11.29 -10.34
CA ASP A 316 -7.55 12.65 -10.69
C ASP A 316 -8.72 13.08 -9.79
N ILE A 317 -8.76 14.36 -9.41
CA ILE A 317 -9.81 14.95 -8.57
C ILE A 317 -11.23 14.70 -9.11
N LYS A 318 -11.41 14.58 -10.43
CA LYS A 318 -12.69 14.23 -11.05
C LYS A 318 -13.22 12.88 -10.56
N ARG A 319 -12.38 12.00 -10.03
CA ARG A 319 -12.82 10.75 -9.39
C ARG A 319 -13.77 11.02 -8.22
N LEU A 320 -13.60 12.12 -7.50
CA LEU A 320 -14.44 12.52 -6.39
C LEU A 320 -15.62 13.42 -6.81
N GLU A 321 -15.51 14.12 -7.95
CA GLU A 321 -16.49 15.14 -8.34
C GLU A 321 -17.41 14.73 -9.51
N ASP A 322 -16.95 13.86 -10.41
CA ASP A 322 -17.72 13.45 -11.59
C ASP A 322 -18.76 12.38 -11.22
N PRO A 323 -20.06 12.60 -11.51
CA PRO A 323 -21.13 11.66 -11.21
C PRO A 323 -20.95 10.26 -11.81
N ASN A 324 -20.12 10.06 -12.83
CA ASN A 324 -19.91 8.76 -13.48
C ASN A 324 -18.66 8.02 -13.02
N LEU A 325 -17.74 8.72 -12.34
CA LEU A 325 -16.48 8.14 -11.88
C LEU A 325 -16.67 7.57 -10.48
N GLY A 326 -16.63 8.39 -9.44
CA GLY A 326 -16.77 8.00 -8.03
C GLY A 326 -15.61 7.14 -7.48
N HIS A 327 -15.48 7.08 -6.15
CA HIS A 327 -14.41 6.36 -5.44
C HIS A 327 -14.93 5.15 -4.66
N TRP A 328 -14.21 4.01 -4.71
CA TRP A 328 -14.62 2.77 -4.03
C TRP A 328 -14.67 2.89 -2.50
N ASP A 329 -13.66 3.51 -1.90
CA ASP A 329 -13.57 3.63 -0.43
C ASP A 329 -14.64 4.56 0.18
N LEU A 330 -15.42 5.26 -0.66
CA LEU A 330 -16.58 6.05 -0.24
C LEU A 330 -17.90 5.27 -0.30
N TRP A 331 -17.92 4.09 -0.95
CA TRP A 331 -19.15 3.29 -1.12
C TRP A 331 -19.54 2.53 0.15
N GLU A 332 -18.54 2.03 0.86
CA GLU A 332 -18.72 1.19 2.03
C GLU A 332 -18.38 1.95 3.29
N ASN A 333 -19.34 2.00 4.21
CA ASN A 333 -19.37 3.00 5.26
C ASN A 333 -19.37 2.36 6.65
N ASP A 334 -18.60 1.29 6.89
CA ASP A 334 -18.61 0.60 8.20
C ASP A 334 -17.21 0.21 8.69
N SER A 335 -16.48 1.20 9.22
CA SER A 335 -15.52 0.99 10.30
C SER A 335 -16.22 1.28 11.63
N SER A 336 -16.28 0.28 12.51
CA SER A 336 -16.99 0.36 13.81
C SER A 336 -16.40 1.37 14.81
N ASN A 337 -15.24 1.97 14.50
CA ASN A 337 -14.53 2.91 15.35
C ASN A 337 -14.57 4.37 14.88
N ASP A 338 -15.04 4.65 13.65
CA ASP A 338 -14.99 6.01 13.10
C ASP A 338 -16.28 6.79 13.41
N ILE A 339 -16.15 8.10 13.62
CA ILE A 339 -17.31 8.98 13.80
C ILE A 339 -17.88 9.29 12.41
N LYS A 340 -19.05 8.75 12.11
CA LYS A 340 -19.82 9.15 10.91
C LYS A 340 -20.31 10.58 11.09
N VAL A 341 -20.04 11.41 10.08
CA VAL A 341 -20.49 12.80 10.05
C VAL A 341 -21.24 13.07 8.75
N HIS A 342 -22.35 13.79 8.86
CA HIS A 342 -23.20 14.17 7.73
C HIS A 342 -22.75 15.53 7.17
N TYR A 343 -22.24 15.55 5.94
CA TYR A 343 -21.69 16.71 5.26
C TYR A 343 -22.25 16.90 3.83
N ASP A 344 -22.12 18.12 3.32
CA ASP A 344 -22.36 18.45 1.90
C ASP A 344 -21.04 18.40 1.10
N THR A 345 -20.46 17.22 0.92
CA THR A 345 -19.13 17.11 0.29
C THR A 345 -19.15 17.13 -1.22
N ASN A 346 -20.30 16.95 -1.86
CA ASN A 346 -20.39 16.65 -3.30
C ASN A 346 -19.46 15.51 -3.73
N PHE A 347 -19.00 14.65 -2.81
CA PHE A 347 -18.13 13.52 -3.17
C PHE A 347 -18.98 12.38 -3.73
N VAL A 348 -18.45 11.74 -4.76
CA VAL A 348 -19.12 10.63 -5.45
C VAL A 348 -18.48 9.32 -5.00
N GLY A 349 -19.28 8.43 -4.42
CA GLY A 349 -18.92 7.04 -4.18
C GLY A 349 -19.19 6.19 -5.41
N ARG A 350 -18.38 5.16 -5.64
CA ARG A 350 -18.55 4.20 -6.75
C ARG A 350 -18.75 2.79 -6.22
N ASN A 351 -19.80 2.13 -6.70
CA ASN A 351 -20.07 0.73 -6.37
C ASN A 351 -18.98 -0.17 -6.94
N PRO A 352 -18.14 -0.84 -6.13
CA PRO A 352 -17.09 -1.67 -6.66
C PRO A 352 -17.63 -2.93 -7.39
N LEU A 353 -18.88 -3.36 -7.14
CA LEU A 353 -19.46 -4.50 -7.84
C LEU A 353 -19.67 -4.26 -9.34
N VAL A 354 -19.90 -3.01 -9.76
CA VAL A 354 -20.09 -2.68 -11.19
C VAL A 354 -18.77 -2.60 -11.97
N ASP A 355 -17.64 -2.62 -11.25
CA ASP A 355 -16.30 -2.65 -11.84
C ASP A 355 -15.73 -4.06 -11.96
N ILE A 356 -16.50 -5.07 -11.55
CA ILE A 356 -16.15 -6.46 -11.80
C ILE A 356 -16.13 -6.72 -13.30
N LYS A 357 -15.00 -7.20 -13.80
CA LYS A 357 -14.79 -7.66 -15.16
C LYS A 357 -15.38 -9.06 -15.29
N GLU A 358 -16.63 -9.13 -15.75
CA GLU A 358 -17.41 -10.37 -15.86
C GLU A 358 -16.73 -11.42 -16.75
N ASP A 359 -16.19 -10.96 -17.89
CA ASP A 359 -15.42 -11.77 -18.84
C ASP A 359 -13.90 -11.65 -18.62
N GLY A 360 -13.50 -11.04 -17.51
CA GLY A 360 -12.11 -10.73 -17.20
C GLY A 360 -11.32 -11.94 -16.72
N LEU A 361 -10.24 -12.24 -17.42
CA LEU A 361 -9.30 -13.32 -17.10
C LEU A 361 -7.89 -12.77 -16.94
N ILE A 362 -7.20 -13.18 -15.87
CA ILE A 362 -5.80 -12.84 -15.63
C ILE A 362 -4.92 -14.09 -15.72
N GLY A 363 -3.89 -14.05 -16.56
CA GLY A 363 -2.79 -15.02 -16.56
C GLY A 363 -1.59 -14.47 -15.80
N ILE A 364 -1.10 -15.19 -14.79
CA ILE A 364 0.07 -14.79 -13.99
C ILE A 364 1.15 -15.86 -14.16
N ASP A 365 2.25 -15.48 -14.81
CA ASP A 365 3.49 -16.24 -14.76
C ASP A 365 4.33 -15.78 -13.57
N PHE A 366 4.23 -16.51 -12.46
CA PHE A 366 5.04 -16.29 -11.26
C PHE A 366 6.45 -16.86 -11.49
N GLY A 367 7.27 -16.15 -12.26
CA GLY A 367 8.62 -16.59 -12.61
C GLY A 367 9.69 -16.38 -11.53
N THR A 368 10.80 -17.13 -11.63
CA THR A 368 11.93 -17.06 -10.68
C THR A 368 12.56 -15.69 -10.61
N LYS A 369 12.74 -15.03 -11.76
CA LYS A 369 13.37 -13.70 -11.87
C LYS A 369 12.35 -12.58 -11.95
N SER A 370 11.27 -12.81 -12.69
CA SER A 370 10.24 -11.82 -12.94
C SER A 370 8.87 -12.45 -13.01
N THR A 371 7.88 -11.69 -12.57
CA THR A 371 6.46 -12.00 -12.69
C THR A 371 5.89 -11.27 -13.90
N ILE A 372 5.23 -12.01 -14.79
CA ILE A 372 4.52 -11.47 -15.96
C ILE A 372 3.02 -11.62 -15.70
N VAL A 373 2.24 -10.60 -16.05
CA VAL A 373 0.78 -10.61 -15.95
C VAL A 373 0.20 -10.24 -17.29
N VAL A 374 -0.76 -11.02 -17.78
CA VAL A 374 -1.57 -10.73 -18.97
C VAL A 374 -3.04 -10.78 -18.62
N TYR A 375 -3.89 -10.17 -19.44
CA TYR A 375 -5.32 -10.18 -19.28
C TYR A 375 -6.08 -10.29 -20.61
N GLN A 376 -7.30 -10.81 -20.53
CA GLN A 376 -8.36 -10.71 -21.54
C GLN A 376 -9.59 -10.08 -20.85
N ASP A 377 -10.31 -9.21 -21.55
CA ASP A 377 -11.52 -8.54 -21.02
C ASP A 377 -12.52 -8.22 -22.14
N GLY A 378 -13.46 -9.13 -22.37
CA GLY A 378 -14.57 -8.95 -23.32
C GLY A 378 -14.23 -9.18 -24.80
N ASP A 379 -12.96 -9.38 -25.14
CA ASP A 379 -12.48 -9.88 -26.43
C ASP A 379 -11.42 -10.97 -26.23
N ASP A 380 -11.11 -11.71 -27.30
CA ASP A 380 -10.08 -12.76 -27.30
C ASP A 380 -8.65 -12.19 -27.41
N ASN A 381 -8.46 -10.87 -27.28
CA ASN A 381 -7.14 -10.26 -27.42
C ASN A 381 -6.40 -10.24 -26.08
N THR A 382 -5.43 -11.14 -25.93
CA THR A 382 -4.56 -11.19 -24.75
C THR A 382 -3.57 -10.02 -24.74
N GLN A 383 -3.55 -9.25 -23.65
CA GLN A 383 -2.70 -8.06 -23.50
C GLN A 383 -1.85 -8.12 -22.22
N PRO A 384 -0.62 -7.59 -22.20
CA PRO A 384 0.20 -7.60 -21.00
C PRO A 384 -0.19 -6.45 -20.07
N MET A 385 -0.09 -6.69 -18.77
CA MET A 385 -0.42 -5.73 -17.72
C MET A 385 0.83 -5.25 -16.99
N ARG A 386 0.95 -3.93 -16.81
CA ARG A 386 2.01 -3.33 -15.98
C ARG A 386 1.67 -3.54 -14.51
N VAL A 387 2.44 -4.37 -13.81
CA VAL A 387 2.32 -4.59 -12.36
C VAL A 387 3.65 -4.24 -11.68
N GLY A 388 3.70 -3.71 -10.46
CA GLY A 388 4.99 -3.37 -9.82
C GLY A 388 5.64 -2.06 -10.32
N MET A 389 4.96 -1.28 -11.17
CA MET A 389 5.31 0.11 -11.47
C MET A 389 4.04 0.96 -11.58
N GLY A 390 3.90 1.91 -10.65
CA GLY A 390 2.68 2.70 -10.50
C GLY A 390 2.53 3.93 -11.40
N GLN A 391 3.51 4.22 -12.27
CA GLN A 391 3.55 5.46 -13.07
C GLN A 391 2.83 5.28 -14.42
N TYR A 392 1.50 5.34 -14.40
CA TYR A 392 0.68 5.04 -15.58
C TYR A 392 0.76 6.12 -16.67
N SER A 393 1.01 7.37 -16.31
CA SER A 393 1.20 8.51 -17.22
C SER A 393 2.46 8.45 -18.08
N LYS A 394 3.46 7.63 -17.69
CA LYS A 394 4.66 7.41 -18.49
C LYS A 394 4.39 6.45 -19.64
N LYS A 395 5.04 6.72 -20.78
CA LYS A 395 5.02 5.84 -21.95
C LYS A 395 5.45 4.42 -21.54
N ALA A 396 4.65 3.43 -21.94
CA ALA A 396 4.99 2.04 -21.70
C ALA A 396 6.24 1.64 -22.49
N GLU A 397 7.08 0.79 -21.88
CA GLU A 397 8.28 0.21 -22.46
C GLU A 397 8.22 -1.30 -22.17
N ALA A 398 8.84 -2.14 -23.01
CA ALA A 398 8.79 -3.60 -22.84
C ALA A 398 9.21 -4.06 -21.43
N LYS A 399 10.23 -3.40 -20.84
CA LYS A 399 10.71 -3.69 -19.48
C LYS A 399 9.67 -3.48 -18.38
N HIS A 400 8.62 -2.69 -18.62
CA HIS A 400 7.56 -2.41 -17.64
C HIS A 400 6.53 -3.55 -17.54
N TYR A 401 6.58 -4.53 -18.44
CA TYR A 401 5.76 -5.75 -18.36
C TYR A 401 6.53 -6.92 -17.71
N GLU A 402 7.78 -6.70 -17.33
CA GLU A 402 8.67 -7.72 -16.76
C GLU A 402 9.09 -7.34 -15.33
N ASN A 403 8.33 -7.81 -14.34
CA ASN A 403 8.40 -7.23 -13.00
C ASN A 403 9.29 -8.09 -12.11
N PRO A 404 10.43 -7.61 -11.58
CA PRO A 404 11.33 -8.43 -10.77
C PRO A 404 10.59 -9.10 -9.59
N THR A 405 10.85 -10.38 -9.35
CA THR A 405 10.25 -11.13 -8.24
C THR A 405 11.04 -10.88 -6.95
N VAL A 406 11.07 -9.62 -6.49
CA VAL A 406 11.88 -9.17 -5.35
C VAL A 406 11.02 -8.37 -4.38
N MET A 407 11.25 -8.58 -3.08
CA MET A 407 10.68 -7.79 -1.99
C MET A 407 11.78 -7.13 -1.17
N GLU A 408 11.49 -5.96 -0.61
CA GLU A 408 12.31 -5.26 0.38
C GLU A 408 11.47 -5.02 1.65
N PHE A 409 11.98 -5.49 2.79
CA PHE A 409 11.36 -5.34 4.10
C PHE A 409 11.98 -4.16 4.83
N ILE A 410 11.21 -3.10 5.05
CA ILE A 410 11.67 -1.88 5.71
C ILE A 410 11.19 -1.87 7.16
N ASN A 411 9.88 -2.09 7.38
CA ASN A 411 9.26 -2.14 8.69
C ASN A 411 8.17 -3.23 8.75
N LEU A 412 8.56 -4.44 9.13
CA LEU A 412 7.67 -5.61 9.11
C LEU A 412 6.56 -5.53 10.16
N GLU A 413 6.81 -4.89 11.31
CA GLU A 413 5.83 -4.78 12.38
C GLU A 413 4.67 -3.85 11.96
N SER A 414 4.99 -2.62 11.53
CA SER A 414 3.99 -1.68 10.99
C SER A 414 3.19 -2.28 9.85
N PHE A 415 3.87 -2.95 8.90
CA PHE A 415 3.18 -3.62 7.79
C PHE A 415 2.17 -4.66 8.31
N CYS A 416 2.60 -5.55 9.21
CA CYS A 416 1.77 -6.65 9.71
C CYS A 416 0.55 -6.13 10.46
N ASP A 417 0.69 -5.07 11.24
CA ASP A 417 -0.43 -4.46 11.97
C ASP A 417 -1.44 -3.86 11.01
N ARG A 418 -0.98 -3.05 10.04
CA ARG A 418 -1.83 -2.44 9.02
C ARG A 418 -2.53 -3.47 8.14
N TYR A 419 -1.81 -4.51 7.72
CA TYR A 419 -2.34 -5.58 6.88
C TYR A 419 -3.48 -6.34 7.57
N LYS A 420 -3.42 -6.49 8.90
CA LYS A 420 -4.46 -7.15 9.70
C LYS A 420 -5.65 -6.25 10.02
N ASN A 421 -5.48 -4.93 10.00
CA ASN A 421 -6.51 -3.98 10.45
C ASN A 421 -7.78 -3.93 9.57
N LYS A 422 -7.70 -4.36 8.30
CA LYS A 422 -8.86 -4.38 7.39
C LYS A 422 -8.89 -5.68 6.60
N GLU A 423 -10.08 -6.19 6.31
CA GLU A 423 -10.24 -7.46 5.58
C GLU A 423 -9.75 -7.35 4.13
N GLY A 424 -10.12 -6.26 3.43
CA GLY A 424 -9.74 -5.96 2.06
C GLY A 424 -9.21 -4.52 1.92
N ARG A 425 -8.24 -4.32 1.03
CA ARG A 425 -7.55 -3.03 0.80
C ARG A 425 -7.12 -2.35 2.11
N PRO A 426 -6.32 -3.02 2.96
CA PRO A 426 -5.81 -2.42 4.18
C PRO A 426 -4.92 -1.21 3.88
N ASN A 427 -4.92 -0.22 4.77
CA ASN A 427 -4.11 1.00 4.69
C ASN A 427 -2.63 0.73 5.01
N THR A 428 -2.02 -0.22 4.27
CA THR A 428 -0.59 -0.52 4.28
C THR A 428 0.22 0.66 3.73
N LEU A 429 1.52 0.70 4.03
CA LEU A 429 2.39 1.75 3.54
C LEU A 429 3.46 1.14 2.63
N TRP A 430 3.69 1.77 1.48
CA TRP A 430 4.77 1.40 0.56
C TRP A 430 6.16 1.58 1.21
N GLU A 431 6.26 2.48 2.19
CA GLU A 431 7.47 2.66 3.00
C GLU A 431 7.72 1.52 4.01
N ASP A 432 6.76 0.61 4.24
CA ASP A 432 6.97 -0.55 5.11
C ASP A 432 7.52 -1.76 4.34
N ILE A 433 7.00 -2.01 3.13
CA ILE A 433 7.46 -3.06 2.20
C ILE A 433 7.37 -2.53 0.77
N THR A 434 8.46 -2.67 0.01
CA THR A 434 8.46 -2.41 -1.44
C THR A 434 8.62 -3.72 -2.21
N VAL A 435 8.15 -3.75 -3.46
CA VAL A 435 8.29 -4.91 -4.36
C VAL A 435 8.80 -4.51 -5.74
N SER A 436 9.21 -5.50 -6.52
CA SER A 436 9.55 -5.40 -7.94
C SER A 436 10.68 -4.42 -8.25
N HIS A 437 10.51 -3.50 -9.22
CA HIS A 437 11.59 -2.65 -9.69
C HIS A 437 12.18 -1.78 -8.58
N THR A 438 11.35 -1.27 -7.67
CA THR A 438 11.81 -0.46 -6.53
C THR A 438 12.71 -1.26 -5.61
N ALA A 439 12.27 -2.45 -5.19
CA ALA A 439 13.05 -3.35 -4.33
C ALA A 439 14.35 -3.81 -5.01
N PHE A 440 14.29 -4.16 -6.30
CA PHE A 440 15.46 -4.60 -7.07
C PHE A 440 16.51 -3.49 -7.21
N ASN A 441 16.11 -2.27 -7.58
CA ASN A 441 17.03 -1.14 -7.70
C ASN A 441 17.67 -0.79 -6.36
N SER A 442 16.90 -0.88 -5.26
CA SER A 442 17.38 -0.69 -3.90
C SER A 442 18.42 -1.75 -3.51
N LEU A 443 18.20 -3.03 -3.82
CA LEU A 443 19.13 -4.13 -3.57
C LEU A 443 20.50 -3.88 -4.23
N ILE A 444 20.52 -3.49 -5.51
CA ILE A 444 21.77 -3.25 -6.25
C ILE A 444 22.56 -2.06 -5.68
N ALA A 445 21.86 -1.04 -5.17
CA ALA A 445 22.48 0.14 -4.56
C ALA A 445 22.79 -0.01 -3.06
N SER A 446 22.43 -1.14 -2.43
CA SER A 446 22.47 -1.30 -0.97
C SER A 446 23.88 -1.50 -0.39
N GLN A 447 24.03 -1.16 0.91
CA GLN A 447 25.19 -1.52 1.73
C GLN A 447 25.09 -2.99 2.18
N SER A 448 26.23 -3.63 2.49
CA SER A 448 26.30 -5.05 2.89
C SER A 448 25.30 -5.40 3.98
N ASP A 449 25.17 -4.57 5.00
CA ASP A 449 24.40 -4.83 6.23
C ASP A 449 22.89 -4.94 6.00
N ASN A 450 22.40 -4.51 4.83
CA ASN A 450 20.97 -4.53 4.48
C ASN A 450 20.57 -5.71 3.57
N TYR A 451 21.48 -6.54 3.08
CA TYR A 451 21.12 -7.67 2.20
C TYR A 451 19.97 -8.56 2.72
N TYR A 452 19.88 -8.86 4.02
CA TYR A 452 18.77 -9.64 4.60
C TYR A 452 17.42 -8.91 4.65
N SER A 453 17.38 -7.62 4.31
CA SER A 453 16.13 -6.89 4.10
C SER A 453 15.51 -7.18 2.73
N TYR A 454 16.19 -7.92 1.85
CA TYR A 454 15.67 -8.25 0.53
C TYR A 454 15.39 -9.74 0.42
N PHE A 455 14.31 -10.07 -0.30
CA PHE A 455 13.99 -11.45 -0.65
C PHE A 455 13.71 -11.55 -2.15
N ASN A 456 14.67 -12.10 -2.89
CA ASN A 456 14.67 -12.21 -4.35
C ASN A 456 14.57 -13.66 -4.87
N ASP A 457 14.48 -14.64 -3.97
CA ASP A 457 14.43 -16.07 -4.29
C ASP A 457 13.08 -16.70 -3.89
N LEU A 458 11.97 -15.93 -3.95
CA LEU A 458 10.64 -16.37 -3.48
C LEU A 458 10.21 -17.73 -4.07
N LYS A 459 10.27 -17.84 -5.41
CA LYS A 459 9.90 -19.08 -6.11
C LYS A 459 10.84 -20.23 -5.75
N GLN A 460 12.16 -19.99 -5.72
CA GLN A 460 13.13 -21.04 -5.36
C GLN A 460 12.95 -21.52 -3.92
N TRP A 461 12.64 -20.62 -2.99
CA TRP A 461 12.32 -20.98 -1.61
C TRP A 461 11.02 -21.79 -1.52
N ALA A 462 10.01 -21.45 -2.32
CA ALA A 462 8.78 -22.23 -2.39
C ALA A 462 9.01 -23.67 -2.87
N GLY A 463 9.91 -23.85 -3.84
CA GLY A 463 10.26 -25.16 -4.40
C GLY A 463 11.24 -26.00 -3.56
N ASP A 464 11.91 -25.43 -2.55
CA ASP A 464 12.83 -26.16 -1.67
C ASP A 464 12.17 -26.47 -0.32
N ASN A 465 11.69 -27.70 -0.18
CA ASN A 465 11.01 -28.23 1.01
C ASN A 465 11.85 -28.20 2.31
N ARG A 466 13.12 -27.78 2.28
CA ARG A 466 14.00 -27.70 3.45
C ARG A 466 14.60 -26.32 3.68
N ARG A 467 14.48 -25.40 2.72
CA ARG A 467 15.16 -24.11 2.79
C ARG A 467 14.49 -23.22 3.83
N GLN A 468 15.21 -22.92 4.89
CA GLN A 468 14.86 -21.87 5.83
C GLN A 468 15.51 -20.56 5.37
N VAL A 469 14.81 -19.45 5.54
CA VAL A 469 15.28 -18.13 5.13
C VAL A 469 15.22 -17.19 6.33
N LYS A 470 16.36 -16.58 6.67
CA LYS A 470 16.39 -15.49 7.65
C LYS A 470 16.16 -14.17 6.93
N ILE A 471 15.15 -13.42 7.35
CA ILE A 471 14.89 -12.05 6.89
C ILE A 471 15.13 -11.09 8.07
N LYS A 472 15.60 -9.89 7.75
CA LYS A 472 15.80 -8.81 8.72
C LYS A 472 15.38 -7.50 8.08
N ASP A 473 14.38 -6.84 8.64
CA ASP A 473 13.96 -5.53 8.13
C ASP A 473 15.00 -4.43 8.44
N LYS A 474 14.84 -3.25 7.82
CA LYS A 474 15.76 -2.12 8.05
C LYS A 474 15.68 -1.53 9.46
N ASN A 475 14.61 -1.79 10.19
CA ASN A 475 14.47 -1.43 11.61
C ASN A 475 15.16 -2.43 12.54
N GLY A 476 15.68 -3.54 12.02
CA GLY A 476 16.46 -4.53 12.74
C GLY A 476 15.66 -5.74 13.24
N ASN A 477 14.37 -5.85 12.90
CA ASN A 477 13.52 -6.97 13.29
C ASN A 477 13.87 -8.20 12.46
N GLU A 478 14.26 -9.28 13.13
CA GLU A 478 14.63 -10.53 12.50
C GLU A 478 13.47 -11.55 12.54
N ARG A 479 13.28 -12.27 11.44
CA ARG A 479 12.36 -13.42 11.37
C ARG A 479 13.06 -14.60 10.67
N LEU A 480 12.90 -15.79 11.23
CA LEU A 480 13.28 -17.03 10.57
C LEU A 480 12.03 -17.62 9.90
N LEU A 481 12.03 -17.65 8.58
CA LEU A 481 11.00 -18.32 7.80
C LEU A 481 11.34 -19.82 7.72
N PRO A 482 10.40 -20.72 8.06
CA PRO A 482 10.60 -22.15 7.90
C PRO A 482 10.63 -22.53 6.40
N ALA A 483 10.70 -23.83 6.10
CA ALA A 483 10.43 -24.27 4.74
C ALA A 483 9.01 -23.83 4.34
N TYR A 484 8.83 -23.45 3.08
CA TYR A 484 7.57 -22.84 2.65
C TYR A 484 6.35 -23.72 2.96
N VAL A 485 6.45 -25.02 2.69
CA VAL A 485 5.39 -26.00 3.00
C VAL A 485 4.95 -25.99 4.46
N ASP A 486 5.84 -25.67 5.40
CA ASP A 486 5.59 -25.70 6.85
C ASP A 486 4.91 -24.44 7.41
N ILE A 487 4.78 -23.36 6.62
CA ILE A 487 4.10 -22.13 7.05
C ILE A 487 2.62 -22.41 7.33
N LYS A 488 2.12 -22.03 8.49
CA LYS A 488 0.70 -22.24 8.83
C LYS A 488 -0.16 -21.08 8.36
N ASP A 489 -1.45 -21.34 8.13
CA ASP A 489 -2.40 -20.28 7.80
C ASP A 489 -2.43 -19.21 8.90
N GLY A 490 -2.38 -17.95 8.49
CA GLY A 490 -2.34 -16.78 9.39
C GLY A 490 -0.93 -16.39 9.87
N GLU A 491 0.10 -17.21 9.61
CA GLU A 491 1.49 -16.80 9.78
C GLU A 491 1.95 -15.88 8.62
N PHE A 492 3.09 -15.22 8.81
CA PHE A 492 3.64 -14.33 7.79
C PHE A 492 4.12 -15.13 6.58
N ASP A 493 3.45 -14.94 5.44
CA ASP A 493 3.75 -15.59 4.17
C ASP A 493 4.17 -14.55 3.12
N PRO A 494 5.47 -14.46 2.77
CA PRO A 494 5.94 -13.52 1.76
C PRO A 494 5.28 -13.67 0.38
N ILE A 495 4.85 -14.87 -0.01
CA ILE A 495 4.21 -15.10 -1.32
C ILE A 495 2.78 -14.53 -1.31
N GLU A 496 2.06 -14.68 -0.19
CA GLU A 496 0.76 -14.01 0.00
C GLU A 496 0.90 -12.49 -0.05
N ILE A 497 1.91 -11.92 0.62
CA ILE A 497 2.14 -10.48 0.61
C ILE A 497 2.54 -9.99 -0.78
N TYR A 498 3.38 -10.73 -1.50
CA TYR A 498 3.72 -10.41 -2.88
C TYR A 498 2.48 -10.45 -3.78
N ALA A 499 1.65 -11.48 -3.67
CA ALA A 499 0.39 -11.59 -4.42
C ALA A 499 -0.62 -10.48 -4.06
N TYR A 500 -0.62 -9.98 -2.82
CA TYR A 500 -1.39 -8.79 -2.44
C TYR A 500 -0.95 -7.55 -3.23
N TYR A 501 0.35 -7.28 -3.32
CA TYR A 501 0.85 -6.16 -4.11
C TYR A 501 0.52 -6.32 -5.60
N ILE A 502 0.74 -7.50 -6.18
CA ILE A 502 0.32 -7.80 -7.55
C ILE A 502 -1.18 -7.56 -7.73
N GLY A 503 -2.00 -8.00 -6.77
CA GLY A 503 -3.43 -7.76 -6.73
C GLY A 503 -3.81 -6.28 -6.70
N LEU A 504 -3.09 -5.41 -5.99
CA LEU A 504 -3.33 -3.96 -5.99
C LEU A 504 -3.07 -3.33 -7.37
N TYR A 505 -2.03 -3.78 -8.08
CA TYR A 505 -1.77 -3.31 -9.45
C TYR A 505 -2.80 -3.83 -10.46
N ILE A 506 -3.35 -5.03 -10.25
CA ILE A 506 -4.40 -5.59 -11.10
C ILE A 506 -5.75 -4.92 -10.79
N ASN A 507 -6.15 -4.90 -9.52
CA ASN A 507 -7.47 -4.52 -9.04
C ASN A 507 -7.46 -3.09 -8.46
N ASN A 508 -7.71 -2.11 -9.31
CA ASN A 508 -7.78 -0.70 -8.92
C ASN A 508 -8.73 0.09 -9.83
N MET A 509 -9.06 1.34 -9.47
CA MET A 509 -10.05 2.14 -10.20
C MET A 509 -9.64 2.60 -11.61
N HIS A 510 -8.43 2.25 -12.09
CA HIS A 510 -8.07 2.37 -13.51
C HIS A 510 -8.43 1.11 -14.29
N ASN A 511 -8.26 -0.07 -13.70
CA ASN A 511 -8.39 -1.35 -14.37
C ASN A 511 -9.75 -2.05 -14.14
N GLY A 512 -10.41 -1.76 -13.01
CA GLY A 512 -11.54 -2.53 -12.50
C GLY A 512 -11.12 -3.67 -11.59
N ILE A 513 -11.96 -4.69 -11.47
CA ILE A 513 -11.79 -5.82 -10.55
C ILE A 513 -11.88 -7.12 -11.33
N TYR A 514 -10.83 -7.94 -11.26
CA TYR A 514 -10.81 -9.26 -11.88
C TYR A 514 -11.19 -10.34 -10.85
N MET A 515 -11.82 -11.41 -11.31
CA MET A 515 -12.28 -12.51 -10.45
C MET A 515 -11.74 -13.89 -10.86
N HIS A 516 -11.18 -14.03 -12.06
CA HIS A 516 -10.57 -15.29 -12.53
C HIS A 516 -9.08 -15.11 -12.78
N TYR A 517 -8.27 -15.91 -12.07
CA TYR A 517 -6.82 -15.89 -12.16
C TYR A 517 -6.26 -17.29 -12.46
N LEU A 518 -5.33 -17.37 -13.40
CA LEU A 518 -4.58 -18.58 -13.75
C LEU A 518 -3.11 -18.41 -13.37
N LEU A 519 -2.54 -19.44 -12.75
CA LEU A 519 -1.12 -19.52 -12.40
C LEU A 519 -0.41 -20.64 -13.17
N SER A 520 0.77 -20.34 -13.71
CA SER A 520 1.70 -21.35 -14.24
C SER A 520 2.55 -21.96 -13.14
N PHE A 521 2.96 -23.22 -13.36
CA PHE A 521 3.88 -23.93 -12.48
C PHE A 521 4.91 -24.75 -13.26
N PRO A 522 6.13 -24.93 -12.70
CA PRO A 522 7.08 -25.90 -13.24
C PRO A 522 6.55 -27.32 -13.10
N VAL A 523 6.87 -28.18 -14.07
CA VAL A 523 6.49 -29.61 -14.06
C VAL A 523 7.10 -30.36 -12.87
N THR A 524 8.21 -29.87 -12.34
CA THR A 524 8.98 -30.48 -11.23
C THR A 524 8.40 -30.21 -9.84
N TYR A 525 7.42 -29.32 -9.69
CA TYR A 525 6.85 -28.99 -8.38
C TYR A 525 5.92 -30.09 -7.87
N GLU A 526 6.11 -30.49 -6.61
CA GLU A 526 5.20 -31.40 -5.91
C GLU A 526 3.81 -30.75 -5.76
N MET A 527 2.75 -31.56 -5.83
CA MET A 527 1.36 -31.08 -5.82
C MET A 527 1.05 -30.20 -4.59
N LYS A 528 1.48 -30.63 -3.40
CA LYS A 528 1.32 -29.87 -2.15
C LYS A 528 1.95 -28.47 -2.19
N VAL A 529 3.05 -28.29 -2.94
CA VAL A 529 3.71 -26.99 -3.10
C VAL A 529 2.88 -26.09 -4.01
N ARG A 530 2.39 -26.63 -5.14
CA ARG A 530 1.52 -25.90 -6.08
C ARG A 530 0.23 -25.42 -5.40
N GLU A 531 -0.47 -26.33 -4.72
CA GLU A 531 -1.70 -26.01 -3.97
C GLU A 531 -1.45 -24.92 -2.92
N LYS A 532 -0.30 -24.98 -2.23
CA LYS A 532 0.06 -23.95 -1.26
C LYS A 532 0.27 -22.59 -1.91
N ILE A 533 1.00 -22.51 -3.02
CA ILE A 533 1.19 -21.26 -3.78
C ILE A 533 -0.16 -20.71 -4.25
N ILE A 534 -1.03 -21.55 -4.81
CA ILE A 534 -2.39 -21.16 -5.22
C ILE A 534 -3.16 -20.55 -4.04
N ASN A 535 -3.11 -21.18 -2.86
CA ASN A 535 -3.77 -20.68 -1.66
C ASN A 535 -3.18 -19.36 -1.16
N SER A 536 -1.86 -19.20 -1.17
CA SER A 536 -1.19 -17.93 -0.84
C SER A 536 -1.59 -16.81 -1.80
N PHE A 537 -1.59 -17.08 -3.11
CA PHE A 537 -2.07 -16.13 -4.12
C PHE A 537 -3.55 -15.81 -3.94
N LYS A 538 -4.39 -16.81 -3.66
CA LYS A 538 -5.81 -16.63 -3.37
C LYS A 538 -6.04 -15.68 -2.20
N ARG A 539 -5.29 -15.82 -1.11
CA ARG A 539 -5.38 -14.90 0.04
C ARG A 539 -4.90 -13.50 -0.31
N GLY A 540 -3.74 -13.37 -0.95
CA GLY A 540 -3.16 -12.09 -1.34
C GLY A 540 -4.04 -11.31 -2.32
N LEU A 541 -4.44 -11.95 -3.42
CA LEU A 541 -5.34 -11.36 -4.43
C LEU A 541 -6.68 -10.98 -3.81
N LYS A 542 -7.29 -11.85 -2.98
CA LYS A 542 -8.53 -11.53 -2.27
C LYS A 542 -8.35 -10.32 -1.35
N LYS A 543 -7.22 -10.20 -0.65
CA LYS A 543 -6.91 -9.04 0.22
C LYS A 543 -6.84 -7.72 -0.55
N SER A 544 -6.54 -7.74 -1.85
CA SER A 544 -6.48 -6.54 -2.69
C SER A 544 -7.85 -5.98 -3.08
N LEU A 545 -8.94 -6.74 -2.85
CA LEU A 545 -10.29 -6.36 -3.25
C LEU A 545 -10.98 -5.44 -2.21
N PRO A 546 -11.92 -4.58 -2.65
CA PRO A 546 -12.79 -3.83 -1.74
C PRO A 546 -13.61 -4.76 -0.83
N VAL A 547 -13.80 -4.38 0.43
CA VAL A 547 -14.53 -5.19 1.43
C VAL A 547 -15.97 -5.45 0.96
N TYR A 548 -16.60 -4.49 0.30
CA TYR A 548 -17.95 -4.64 -0.26
C TYR A 548 -18.06 -5.78 -1.29
N VAL A 549 -16.99 -6.03 -2.06
CA VAL A 549 -16.92 -7.17 -2.98
C VAL A 549 -16.72 -8.47 -2.20
N LEU A 550 -15.90 -8.45 -1.15
CA LEU A 550 -15.65 -9.61 -0.30
C LEU A 550 -16.89 -10.10 0.46
N HIS A 551 -17.79 -9.18 0.81
CA HIS A 551 -19.04 -9.48 1.51
C HIS A 551 -20.20 -9.82 0.55
N ASP A 552 -20.02 -9.65 -0.76
CA ASP A 552 -21.01 -10.07 -1.75
C ASP A 552 -20.83 -11.55 -2.14
N GLU A 553 -21.78 -12.39 -1.72
CA GLU A 553 -21.74 -13.84 -1.98
C GLU A 553 -21.76 -14.19 -3.49
N GLU A 554 -22.45 -13.42 -4.34
CA GLU A 554 -22.55 -13.71 -5.77
C GLU A 554 -21.26 -13.36 -6.52
N ALA A 555 -20.64 -12.24 -6.18
CA ALA A 555 -19.31 -11.87 -6.67
C ALA A 555 -18.27 -12.91 -6.22
N MET A 556 -18.27 -13.28 -4.94
CA MET A 556 -17.27 -14.21 -4.40
C MET A 556 -17.43 -15.65 -4.90
N LYS A 557 -18.60 -16.05 -5.43
CA LYS A 557 -18.76 -17.33 -6.18
C LYS A 557 -17.95 -17.34 -7.48
N LYS A 558 -17.69 -16.18 -8.08
CA LYS A 558 -16.89 -16.05 -9.31
C LYS A 558 -15.40 -16.03 -9.03
N PHE A 559 -15.00 -15.60 -7.82
CA PHE A 559 -13.60 -15.48 -7.43
C PHE A 559 -12.91 -16.85 -7.39
N ARG A 560 -11.96 -17.05 -8.29
CA ARG A 560 -11.18 -18.29 -8.38
C ARG A 560 -9.74 -18.01 -8.81
N VAL A 561 -8.83 -18.73 -8.17
CA VAL A 561 -7.41 -18.78 -8.52
C VAL A 561 -7.12 -20.24 -8.80
N GLU A 562 -6.77 -20.54 -10.04
CA GLU A 562 -6.69 -21.89 -10.56
C GLU A 562 -5.33 -22.15 -11.18
N GLN A 563 -4.97 -23.43 -11.27
CA GLN A 563 -3.80 -23.86 -11.99
C GLN A 563 -4.12 -23.84 -13.50
N GLY A 564 -3.30 -23.15 -14.29
CA GLY A 564 -3.32 -23.28 -15.74
C GLY A 564 -2.42 -24.41 -16.24
N PRO A 565 -2.17 -24.48 -17.56
CA PRO A 565 -1.15 -25.37 -18.12
C PRO A 565 0.21 -25.21 -17.43
N SER A 566 1.04 -26.24 -17.48
CA SER A 566 2.43 -26.13 -17.01
C SER A 566 3.18 -25.06 -17.82
N GLU A 567 4.20 -24.44 -17.24
CA GLU A 567 5.02 -23.41 -17.91
C GLU A 567 5.46 -23.80 -19.34
N PRO A 568 6.06 -24.98 -19.57
CA PRO A 568 6.50 -25.33 -20.91
C PRO A 568 5.34 -25.68 -21.86
N ALA A 569 4.21 -26.20 -21.36
CA ALA A 569 3.03 -26.45 -22.19
C ALA A 569 2.36 -25.14 -22.61
N ALA A 570 2.25 -24.17 -21.69
CA ALA A 570 1.78 -22.82 -21.99
C ALA A 570 2.68 -22.17 -23.05
N TYR A 571 4.00 -22.23 -22.91
CA TYR A 571 4.89 -21.70 -23.95
C TYR A 571 4.73 -22.43 -25.29
N ALA A 572 4.58 -23.75 -25.29
CA ALA A 572 4.38 -24.53 -26.51
C ALA A 572 3.13 -24.07 -27.27
N ILE A 573 2.00 -23.91 -26.57
CA ILE A 573 0.75 -23.37 -27.13
C ILE A 573 1.01 -22.02 -27.79
N CYS A 574 1.59 -21.08 -27.03
CA CYS A 574 1.89 -19.75 -27.54
C CYS A 574 2.80 -19.80 -28.78
N ALA A 575 3.87 -20.59 -28.76
CA ALA A 575 4.79 -20.70 -29.88
C ALA A 575 4.13 -21.31 -31.13
N LEU A 576 3.34 -22.37 -30.98
CA LEU A 576 2.67 -23.03 -32.09
C LEU A 576 1.70 -22.08 -32.80
N GLU A 577 0.88 -21.35 -32.04
CA GLU A 577 -0.03 -20.34 -32.61
C GLU A 577 0.73 -19.17 -33.23
N GLN A 578 1.72 -18.62 -32.53
CA GLN A 578 2.46 -17.45 -32.98
C GLN A 578 3.36 -17.72 -34.19
N TYR A 579 3.70 -18.99 -34.47
CA TYR A 579 4.38 -19.40 -35.70
C TYR A 579 3.42 -19.94 -36.78
N GLY A 580 2.11 -19.95 -36.52
CA GLY A 580 1.07 -20.28 -37.51
C GLY A 580 0.97 -21.76 -37.83
N PHE A 581 1.16 -22.63 -36.84
CA PHE A 581 0.94 -24.07 -37.00
C PHE A 581 -0.55 -24.40 -36.89
N ASP A 582 -1.14 -24.80 -38.01
CA ASP A 582 -2.56 -25.15 -38.14
C ASP A 582 -2.67 -26.55 -38.78
N PRO A 583 -2.51 -27.64 -38.00
CA PRO A 583 -2.57 -29.01 -38.53
C PRO A 583 -4.01 -29.36 -38.94
N GLU A 584 -4.17 -29.84 -40.18
CA GLU A 584 -5.45 -30.33 -40.71
C GLU A 584 -5.52 -31.88 -40.68
N ASP A 585 -6.74 -32.44 -40.61
CA ASP A 585 -7.00 -33.89 -40.64
C ASP A 585 -6.13 -34.69 -39.64
N ASP A 586 -5.36 -35.68 -40.15
CA ASP A 586 -4.48 -36.56 -39.38
C ASP A 586 -3.06 -35.97 -39.20
N GLU A 587 -2.82 -34.71 -39.55
CA GLU A 587 -1.50 -34.07 -39.40
C GLU A 587 -1.10 -33.95 -37.92
N LYS A 588 0.19 -34.21 -37.65
CA LYS A 588 0.79 -34.14 -36.33
C LYS A 588 2.06 -33.33 -36.38
N VAL A 589 2.10 -32.27 -35.59
CA VAL A 589 3.31 -31.47 -35.36
C VAL A 589 4.01 -32.01 -34.11
N PHE A 590 5.10 -32.74 -34.30
CA PHE A 590 5.96 -33.17 -33.21
C PHE A 590 6.84 -32.02 -32.78
N TYR A 591 6.80 -31.64 -31.50
CA TYR A 591 7.55 -30.50 -31.01
C TYR A 591 8.48 -30.86 -29.84
N GLY A 592 9.51 -30.04 -29.65
CA GLY A 592 10.35 -29.98 -28.46
C GLY A 592 10.60 -28.55 -28.04
N ILE A 593 10.36 -28.23 -26.77
CA ILE A 593 10.64 -26.93 -26.16
C ILE A 593 11.96 -27.00 -25.40
N PHE A 594 12.87 -26.08 -25.69
CA PHE A 594 14.05 -25.82 -24.87
C PHE A 594 13.86 -24.49 -24.15
N ASP A 595 13.26 -24.51 -22.96
CA ASP A 595 13.00 -23.31 -22.17
C ASP A 595 14.22 -22.96 -21.32
N PHE A 596 15.04 -22.05 -21.84
CA PHE A 596 16.23 -21.57 -21.19
C PHE A 596 15.92 -20.30 -20.38
N GLY A 597 15.46 -20.52 -19.16
CA GLY A 597 15.09 -19.47 -18.22
C GLY A 597 16.27 -18.85 -17.46
N GLY A 598 15.93 -18.01 -16.49
CA GLY A 598 16.92 -17.37 -15.61
C GLY A 598 17.54 -18.33 -14.58
N GLY A 599 16.75 -19.28 -14.05
CA GLY A 599 17.16 -20.16 -12.96
C GLY A 599 17.29 -21.64 -13.33
N THR A 600 16.63 -22.09 -14.38
CA THR A 600 16.60 -23.49 -14.83
C THR A 600 16.47 -23.54 -16.35
N THR A 601 16.73 -24.71 -16.92
CA THR A 601 16.32 -25.03 -18.28
C THR A 601 15.37 -26.21 -18.23
N ASP A 602 14.19 -26.07 -18.81
CA ASP A 602 13.15 -27.10 -18.79
C ASP A 602 12.87 -27.57 -20.23
N PHE A 603 12.64 -28.89 -20.37
CA PHE A 603 12.35 -29.52 -21.66
C PHE A 603 10.94 -30.08 -21.64
N ASP A 604 10.20 -29.85 -22.72
CA ASP A 604 8.90 -30.48 -22.95
C ASP A 604 8.83 -31.00 -24.38
N PHE A 605 8.27 -32.19 -24.55
CA PHE A 605 8.14 -32.86 -25.83
C PHE A 605 6.72 -33.35 -26.00
N GLY A 606 6.16 -33.09 -27.19
CA GLY A 606 4.76 -33.39 -27.43
C GLY A 606 4.37 -33.44 -28.89
N ILE A 607 3.06 -33.56 -29.09
CA ILE A 607 2.37 -33.55 -30.37
C ILE A 607 1.27 -32.50 -30.30
N TRP A 608 1.21 -31.67 -31.33
CA TRP A 608 0.10 -30.77 -31.61
C TRP A 608 -0.66 -31.30 -32.83
N ARG A 609 -1.98 -31.42 -32.71
CA ARG A 609 -2.87 -31.96 -33.75
C ARG A 609 -4.24 -31.30 -33.71
N SER A 610 -5.00 -31.46 -34.79
CA SER A 610 -6.43 -31.13 -34.81
C SER A 610 -7.20 -31.99 -33.79
N ALA A 611 -8.25 -31.43 -33.22
CA ALA A 611 -9.17 -32.15 -32.35
C ALA A 611 -10.05 -33.12 -33.13
N ASP A 612 -10.35 -34.27 -32.53
CA ASP A 612 -11.30 -35.23 -33.10
C ASP A 612 -12.72 -34.66 -33.00
N GLU A 613 -13.38 -34.41 -34.14
CA GLU A 613 -14.72 -33.79 -34.19
C GLU A 613 -15.78 -34.54 -33.34
N ASP A 614 -15.67 -35.87 -33.21
CA ASP A 614 -16.66 -36.68 -32.50
C ASP A 614 -16.37 -36.73 -30.99
N LYS A 615 -15.10 -36.83 -30.57
CA LYS A 615 -14.71 -37.02 -29.17
C LYS A 615 -14.27 -35.75 -28.46
N GLU A 616 -13.86 -34.74 -29.21
CA GLU A 616 -13.18 -33.54 -28.74
C GLU A 616 -13.82 -32.27 -29.34
N SER A 617 -15.10 -32.34 -29.71
CA SER A 617 -15.91 -31.30 -30.40
C SER A 617 -15.98 -29.90 -29.75
N ARG A 618 -15.34 -29.69 -28.58
CA ARG A 618 -15.25 -28.40 -27.89
C ARG A 618 -13.93 -27.68 -28.17
N TYR A 619 -13.01 -28.36 -28.84
CA TYR A 619 -11.64 -27.93 -29.04
C TYR A 619 -11.35 -27.91 -30.53
N ASP A 620 -10.47 -26.99 -30.94
CA ASP A 620 -9.91 -26.94 -32.28
C ASP A 620 -8.63 -27.77 -32.33
N TYR A 621 -7.85 -27.73 -31.24
CA TYR A 621 -6.56 -28.39 -31.14
C TYR A 621 -6.40 -29.23 -29.89
N VAL A 622 -5.53 -30.23 -29.98
CA VAL A 622 -5.08 -31.00 -28.83
C VAL A 622 -3.56 -30.98 -28.76
N ILE A 623 -3.05 -30.58 -27.60
CA ILE A 623 -1.64 -30.68 -27.25
C ILE A 623 -1.45 -31.86 -26.30
N ASN A 624 -0.71 -32.87 -26.75
CA ASN A 624 -0.31 -34.00 -25.95
C ASN A 624 1.17 -33.90 -25.63
N HIS A 625 1.54 -33.90 -24.36
CA HIS A 625 2.95 -33.92 -23.93
C HIS A 625 3.30 -35.24 -23.22
N PHE A 626 4.40 -35.86 -23.66
CA PHE A 626 4.77 -37.25 -23.34
C PHE A 626 6.14 -37.35 -22.64
N GLY A 627 6.93 -36.30 -22.68
CA GLY A 627 8.28 -36.31 -22.12
C GLY A 627 8.65 -34.95 -21.54
N ALA A 628 9.16 -34.98 -20.31
CA ALA A 628 9.72 -33.80 -19.66
C ALA A 628 11.12 -34.10 -19.13
N GLY A 629 12.01 -33.13 -19.31
CA GLY A 629 13.38 -33.15 -18.82
C GLY A 629 13.82 -31.76 -18.40
N GLY A 630 15.09 -31.61 -18.08
CA GLY A 630 15.64 -30.30 -17.77
C GLY A 630 17.01 -30.37 -17.13
N ASP A 631 17.55 -29.19 -16.84
CA ASP A 631 18.81 -28.97 -16.16
C ASP A 631 18.65 -27.82 -15.17
N GLN A 632 18.54 -28.17 -13.88
CA GLN A 632 18.32 -27.21 -12.80
C GLN A 632 19.48 -26.23 -12.58
N PHE A 633 20.67 -26.53 -13.12
CA PHE A 633 21.86 -25.70 -12.98
C PHE A 633 22.19 -24.94 -14.28
N LEU A 634 21.41 -25.15 -15.34
CA LEU A 634 21.52 -24.39 -16.58
C LEU A 634 20.47 -23.29 -16.57
N GLY A 635 20.85 -22.09 -16.17
CA GLY A 635 20.00 -20.90 -16.21
C GLY A 635 20.89 -19.68 -16.35
N GLY A 636 20.36 -18.57 -16.88
CA GLY A 636 21.17 -17.36 -17.06
C GLY A 636 21.88 -16.88 -15.79
N GLU A 637 21.24 -16.95 -14.62
CA GLU A 637 21.84 -16.57 -13.34
C GLU A 637 22.81 -17.64 -12.83
N ASN A 638 22.52 -18.94 -13.00
CA ASN A 638 23.46 -20.01 -12.64
C ASN A 638 24.74 -19.93 -13.47
N LEU A 639 24.65 -19.57 -14.75
CA LEU A 639 25.81 -19.32 -15.59
C LEU A 639 26.60 -18.11 -15.09
N LEU A 640 25.94 -17.02 -14.69
CA LEU A 640 26.62 -15.88 -14.09
C LEU A 640 27.28 -16.23 -12.74
N GLU A 641 26.65 -17.05 -11.92
CA GLU A 641 27.25 -17.58 -10.69
C GLU A 641 28.49 -18.43 -10.97
N LEU A 642 28.41 -19.32 -11.97
CA LEU A 642 29.54 -20.15 -12.43
C LEU A 642 30.71 -19.28 -12.90
N LEU A 643 30.44 -18.29 -13.76
CA LEU A 643 31.48 -17.36 -14.23
C LEU A 643 32.07 -16.54 -13.09
N SER A 644 31.22 -16.04 -12.20
CA SER A 644 31.66 -15.27 -11.03
C SER A 644 32.55 -16.11 -10.12
N PHE A 645 32.22 -17.39 -9.93
CA PHE A 645 33.01 -18.31 -9.13
C PHE A 645 34.37 -18.63 -9.76
N GLU A 646 34.44 -18.80 -11.09
CA GLU A 646 35.71 -19.02 -11.78
C GLU A 646 36.60 -17.77 -11.78
N VAL A 647 36.03 -16.55 -11.94
CA VAL A 647 36.77 -15.29 -11.76
C VAL A 647 37.28 -15.15 -10.32
N PHE A 648 36.43 -15.40 -9.33
CA PHE A 648 36.78 -15.41 -7.91
C PHE A 648 37.96 -16.36 -7.65
N LYS A 649 37.88 -17.59 -8.13
CA LYS A 649 38.88 -18.64 -7.94
C LYS A 649 40.21 -18.30 -8.60
N ALA A 650 40.19 -17.67 -9.78
CA ALA A 650 41.39 -17.16 -10.45
C ALA A 650 42.09 -16.05 -9.66
N ASN A 651 41.35 -15.28 -8.85
CA ASN A 651 41.84 -14.15 -8.06
C ASN A 651 42.02 -14.46 -6.56
N GLN A 652 42.04 -15.74 -6.18
CA GLN A 652 41.98 -16.18 -4.78
C GLN A 652 43.04 -15.55 -3.86
N ASP A 653 44.26 -15.27 -4.35
CA ASP A 653 45.34 -14.74 -3.52
C ASP A 653 45.10 -13.28 -3.12
N LYS A 654 44.72 -12.43 -4.08
CA LYS A 654 44.36 -11.02 -3.84
C LYS A 654 43.15 -10.92 -2.91
N LEU A 655 42.15 -11.77 -3.13
CA LEU A 655 40.93 -11.81 -2.31
C LEU A 655 41.21 -12.25 -0.88
N ARG A 656 42.14 -13.21 -0.69
CA ARG A 656 42.55 -13.67 0.63
C ARG A 656 43.27 -12.58 1.41
N GLU A 657 44.17 -11.84 0.77
CA GLU A 657 44.85 -10.70 1.37
C GLU A 657 43.86 -9.60 1.78
N ALA A 658 42.89 -9.31 0.90
CA ALA A 658 41.82 -8.35 1.15
C ALA A 658 40.73 -8.84 2.11
N LYS A 659 40.76 -10.12 2.53
CA LYS A 659 39.75 -10.77 3.39
C LYS A 659 38.34 -10.74 2.79
N ILE A 660 38.24 -10.84 1.48
CA ILE A 660 36.98 -10.88 0.73
C ILE A 660 36.59 -12.34 0.52
N SER A 661 35.34 -12.67 0.83
CA SER A 661 34.79 -14.03 0.65
C SER A 661 33.60 -14.02 -0.29
N PHE A 662 33.29 -15.19 -0.85
CA PHE A 662 32.18 -15.44 -1.77
C PHE A 662 31.41 -16.69 -1.34
N VAL A 663 30.14 -16.74 -1.70
CA VAL A 663 29.37 -17.98 -1.58
C VAL A 663 29.76 -18.96 -2.68
N LYS A 664 29.69 -20.26 -2.40
CA LYS A 664 29.93 -21.30 -3.42
C LYS A 664 28.63 -21.61 -4.13
N PRO A 665 28.54 -21.43 -5.47
CA PRO A 665 27.37 -21.86 -6.24
C PRO A 665 27.12 -23.36 -6.09
N ALA A 666 25.88 -23.79 -6.34
CA ALA A 666 25.45 -25.18 -6.13
C ALA A 666 26.27 -26.18 -6.98
N GLU A 667 26.45 -25.91 -8.28
CA GLU A 667 27.19 -26.77 -9.23
C GLU A 667 28.71 -26.75 -9.00
N CYS A 668 29.24 -25.76 -8.29
CA CYS A 668 30.68 -25.56 -8.10
C CYS A 668 31.29 -26.42 -6.98
N LYS A 669 32.56 -26.81 -7.14
CA LYS A 669 33.33 -27.60 -6.16
C LYS A 669 34.26 -26.70 -5.35
N LYS A 670 34.50 -27.05 -4.07
CA LYS A 670 35.55 -26.41 -3.27
C LYS A 670 36.92 -26.70 -3.88
N PHE A 671 37.85 -25.76 -3.75
CA PHE A 671 39.24 -25.89 -4.15
C PHE A 671 40.18 -25.83 -2.94
N ALA A 672 41.43 -26.29 -3.09
CA ALA A 672 42.41 -26.24 -2.02
C ALA A 672 42.68 -24.79 -1.59
N GLY A 673 42.69 -24.49 -0.29
CA GLY A 673 42.90 -23.13 0.21
C GLY A 673 41.64 -22.24 0.19
N SER A 674 40.45 -22.82 0.04
CA SER A 674 39.17 -22.11 0.01
C SER A 674 38.51 -21.94 1.38
N GLU A 675 39.12 -22.42 2.47
CA GLU A 675 38.54 -22.51 3.81
C GLU A 675 38.04 -21.17 4.36
N VAL A 676 38.75 -20.08 4.04
CA VAL A 676 38.43 -18.71 4.46
C VAL A 676 37.82 -17.86 3.35
N LEU A 677 37.75 -18.38 2.12
CA LEU A 677 37.27 -17.65 0.94
C LEU A 677 35.85 -18.05 0.56
N ILE A 678 35.43 -19.28 0.88
CA ILE A 678 34.08 -19.77 0.67
C ILE A 678 33.33 -19.73 2.00
N ILE A 679 32.48 -18.70 2.17
CA ILE A 679 31.69 -18.47 3.38
C ILE A 679 30.25 -18.17 2.98
N ASP A 680 29.29 -18.70 3.73
CA ASP A 680 27.87 -18.36 3.60
C ASP A 680 27.54 -17.15 4.49
N SER A 681 28.11 -15.98 4.16
CA SER A 681 27.87 -14.71 4.85
C SER A 681 27.07 -13.73 4.00
N GLN A 682 26.60 -12.66 4.63
CA GLN A 682 25.87 -11.58 3.98
C GLN A 682 26.73 -10.87 2.92
N GLU A 683 27.96 -10.54 3.29
CA GLU A 683 28.97 -9.91 2.44
C GLU A 683 29.31 -10.82 1.26
N ALA A 684 29.48 -12.12 1.51
CA ALA A 684 29.77 -13.11 0.48
C ALA A 684 28.65 -13.24 -0.57
N LYS A 685 27.38 -13.13 -0.14
CA LYS A 685 26.21 -13.10 -1.03
C LYS A 685 26.14 -11.81 -1.85
N LEU A 686 26.44 -10.66 -1.24
CA LEU A 686 26.47 -9.39 -1.96
C LEU A 686 27.64 -9.35 -2.95
N ASN A 687 28.82 -9.84 -2.56
CA ASN A 687 30.00 -9.92 -3.41
C ASN A 687 29.75 -10.73 -4.69
N ILE A 688 29.12 -11.90 -4.58
CA ILE A 688 28.80 -12.69 -5.77
C ILE A 688 27.81 -11.96 -6.67
N LYS A 689 26.76 -11.33 -6.11
CA LYS A 689 25.79 -10.55 -6.90
C LYS A 689 26.44 -9.36 -7.61
N GLN A 690 27.31 -8.61 -6.94
CA GLN A 690 28.06 -7.50 -7.54
C GLN A 690 28.94 -7.97 -8.70
N LEU A 691 29.59 -9.13 -8.56
CA LEU A 691 30.40 -9.70 -9.63
C LEU A 691 29.54 -10.22 -10.79
N MET A 692 28.41 -10.87 -10.51
CA MET A 692 27.45 -11.32 -11.53
C MET A 692 26.99 -10.15 -12.40
N GLU A 693 26.60 -9.01 -11.81
CA GLU A 693 26.18 -7.84 -12.59
C GLU A 693 27.31 -7.25 -13.46
N LYS A 694 28.57 -7.41 -13.04
CA LYS A 694 29.73 -7.00 -13.86
C LYS A 694 30.04 -7.96 -15.01
N LEU A 695 29.63 -9.22 -14.89
CA LEU A 695 29.78 -10.25 -15.92
C LEU A 695 28.52 -10.39 -16.80
N ARG A 696 27.39 -9.80 -16.40
CA ARG A 696 26.13 -9.83 -17.15
C ARG A 696 26.27 -9.34 -18.59
N PRO A 697 26.97 -8.23 -18.89
CA PRO A 697 27.17 -7.79 -20.28
C PRO A 697 27.85 -8.84 -21.17
N LEU A 698 28.78 -9.64 -20.62
CA LEU A 698 29.43 -10.75 -21.34
C LEU A 698 28.44 -11.86 -21.68
N TRP A 699 27.62 -12.27 -20.70
CA TRP A 699 26.66 -13.35 -20.88
C TRP A 699 25.52 -12.96 -21.82
N GLU A 700 24.92 -11.80 -21.59
CA GLU A 700 23.77 -11.29 -22.36
C GLU A 700 24.18 -10.60 -23.67
N ARG A 701 25.49 -10.54 -23.96
CA ARG A 701 26.07 -9.95 -25.19
C ARG A 701 25.57 -8.52 -25.45
N HIS A 702 25.56 -7.67 -24.42
CA HIS A 702 25.15 -6.27 -24.55
C HIS A 702 26.00 -5.53 -25.57
N GLU A 703 25.45 -4.58 -26.32
CA GLU A 703 26.19 -3.88 -27.36
C GLU A 703 27.52 -3.29 -26.84
N GLY A 704 28.65 -3.70 -27.46
CA GLY A 704 29.99 -3.24 -27.09
C GLY A 704 30.59 -3.88 -25.84
N TYR A 705 30.03 -4.98 -25.33
CA TYR A 705 30.54 -5.67 -24.13
C TYR A 705 32.01 -6.08 -24.26
N GLU A 706 32.52 -6.37 -25.46
CA GLU A 706 33.91 -6.81 -25.67
C GLU A 706 34.91 -5.82 -25.06
N LYS A 707 34.66 -4.52 -25.26
CA LYS A 707 35.49 -3.42 -24.77
C LYS A 707 35.55 -3.35 -23.25
N LEU A 708 34.54 -3.86 -22.55
CA LEU A 708 34.50 -3.89 -21.09
C LEU A 708 35.54 -4.86 -20.50
N TYR A 709 36.03 -5.80 -21.31
CA TYR A 709 36.87 -6.91 -20.86
C TYR A 709 38.25 -6.97 -21.55
N ASP A 710 38.51 -6.11 -22.55
CA ASP A 710 39.77 -6.06 -23.31
C ASP A 710 41.01 -5.75 -22.46
N SER A 711 40.84 -5.06 -21.33
CA SER A 711 41.94 -4.75 -20.39
C SER A 711 42.42 -5.99 -19.62
N GLY A 712 41.66 -7.08 -19.62
CA GLY A 712 41.87 -8.23 -18.73
C GLY A 712 41.59 -7.94 -17.26
N ILE A 713 41.02 -6.77 -16.93
CA ILE A 713 40.74 -6.34 -15.56
C ILE A 713 39.34 -5.72 -15.47
N ILE A 714 38.54 -6.20 -14.51
CA ILE A 714 37.26 -5.57 -14.14
C ILE A 714 37.36 -4.92 -12.76
N LYS A 715 36.61 -3.83 -12.58
CA LYS A 715 36.49 -3.10 -11.32
C LYS A 715 35.14 -3.37 -10.68
N VAL A 716 35.15 -3.89 -9.46
CA VAL A 716 33.94 -4.29 -8.73
C VAL A 716 33.99 -3.72 -7.32
N ASN A 717 32.85 -3.26 -6.81
CA ASN A 717 32.74 -2.90 -5.39
C ASN A 717 32.43 -4.17 -4.60
N LEU A 718 33.34 -4.55 -3.71
CA LEU A 718 33.23 -5.76 -2.88
C LEU A 718 33.30 -5.38 -1.40
N PHE A 719 33.02 -6.33 -0.52
CA PHE A 719 33.02 -6.17 0.93
C PHE A 719 33.93 -7.21 1.57
N ASP A 720 34.75 -6.79 2.53
CA ASP A 720 35.53 -7.73 3.33
C ASP A 720 34.68 -8.40 4.42
N LYS A 721 35.27 -9.35 5.13
CA LYS A 721 34.60 -10.12 6.20
C LYS A 721 34.03 -9.29 7.36
N ASN A 722 34.38 -8.00 7.48
CA ASN A 722 33.86 -7.10 8.51
C ASN A 722 32.75 -6.18 7.96
N GLY A 723 32.35 -6.33 6.70
CA GLY A 723 31.40 -5.44 6.02
C GLY A 723 32.03 -4.16 5.45
N GLU A 724 33.36 -4.01 5.49
CA GLU A 724 34.02 -2.81 4.99
C GLU A 724 34.10 -2.82 3.45
N PRO A 725 33.62 -1.77 2.76
CA PRO A 725 33.63 -1.72 1.30
C PRO A 725 35.05 -1.56 0.75
N LYS A 726 35.40 -2.41 -0.21
CA LYS A 726 36.57 -2.32 -1.10
C LYS A 726 36.09 -1.82 -2.47
N LEU A 727 36.08 -0.50 -2.62
CA LEU A 727 35.60 0.15 -3.84
C LEU A 727 36.57 -0.06 -5.00
N ASN A 728 36.03 -0.29 -6.20
CA ASN A 728 36.78 -0.50 -7.44
C ASN A 728 37.89 -1.56 -7.34
N PHE A 729 37.64 -2.64 -6.60
CA PHE A 729 38.56 -3.75 -6.47
C PHE A 729 38.83 -4.37 -7.86
N GLU A 730 40.10 -4.48 -8.22
CA GLU A 730 40.55 -4.95 -9.53
C GLU A 730 40.68 -6.48 -9.53
N LEU A 731 39.89 -7.13 -10.38
CA LEU A 731 39.93 -8.58 -10.62
C LEU A 731 40.47 -8.86 -12.01
N GLU A 732 41.41 -9.78 -12.10
CA GLU A 732 41.92 -10.30 -13.37
C GLU A 732 40.90 -11.24 -14.00
N ILE A 733 40.67 -11.09 -15.30
CA ILE A 733 39.73 -11.90 -16.06
C ILE A 733 40.31 -12.30 -17.41
N SER A 734 39.86 -13.43 -17.95
CA SER A 734 40.10 -13.83 -19.33
C SER A 734 38.77 -13.98 -20.04
N ARG A 735 38.46 -13.06 -20.97
CA ARG A 735 37.22 -13.13 -21.77
C ARG A 735 37.12 -14.47 -22.49
N GLU A 736 38.21 -14.89 -23.14
CA GLU A 736 38.26 -16.14 -23.92
C GLU A 736 37.95 -17.37 -23.06
N GLU A 737 38.50 -17.44 -21.84
CA GLU A 737 38.24 -18.57 -20.94
C GLU A 737 36.80 -18.56 -20.42
N LEU A 738 36.24 -17.40 -20.09
CA LEU A 738 34.85 -17.27 -19.65
C LEU A 738 33.87 -17.65 -20.77
N GLU A 739 34.13 -17.22 -22.01
CA GLU A 739 33.33 -17.60 -23.18
C GLU A 739 33.39 -19.10 -23.47
N LYS A 740 34.57 -19.71 -23.29
CA LYS A 740 34.74 -21.16 -23.40
C LYS A 740 33.95 -21.92 -22.34
N ILE A 741 34.00 -21.47 -21.07
CA ILE A 741 33.21 -22.06 -19.98
C ILE A 741 31.71 -21.97 -20.28
N LEU A 742 31.22 -20.83 -20.78
CA LEU A 742 29.84 -20.67 -21.22
C LEU A 742 29.47 -21.68 -22.31
N TYR A 743 30.29 -21.76 -23.37
CA TYR A 743 30.04 -22.66 -24.50
C TYR A 743 29.96 -24.12 -24.04
N GLU A 744 30.96 -24.60 -23.29
CA GLU A 744 31.01 -26.00 -22.82
C GLU A 744 29.82 -26.34 -21.91
N ARG A 745 29.40 -25.41 -21.05
CA ARG A 745 28.28 -25.66 -20.14
C ARG A 745 26.92 -25.68 -20.85
N ILE A 746 26.72 -24.80 -21.82
CA ILE A 746 25.51 -24.75 -22.66
C ILE A 746 25.46 -25.98 -23.57
N GLU A 747 26.59 -26.37 -24.16
CA GLU A 747 26.70 -27.57 -25.01
C GLU A 747 26.26 -28.83 -24.26
N LYS A 748 26.67 -28.98 -23.00
CA LYS A 748 26.22 -30.07 -22.14
C LYS A 748 24.69 -30.09 -21.96
N GLY A 749 24.07 -28.92 -21.81
CA GLY A 749 22.62 -28.78 -21.70
C GLY A 749 21.88 -29.20 -22.97
N ILE A 750 22.34 -28.72 -24.13
CA ILE A 750 21.75 -29.05 -25.43
C ILE A 750 21.94 -30.53 -25.75
N LYS A 751 23.09 -31.11 -25.39
CA LYS A 751 23.29 -32.56 -25.50
C LYS A 751 22.28 -33.33 -24.65
N ASN A 752 22.02 -32.90 -23.41
CA ASN A 752 20.98 -33.50 -22.55
C ASN A 752 19.58 -33.42 -23.19
N PHE A 753 19.26 -32.29 -23.84
CA PHE A 753 17.99 -32.13 -24.57
C PHE A 753 17.84 -33.19 -25.67
N PHE A 754 18.84 -33.37 -26.53
CA PHE A 754 18.78 -34.38 -27.60
C PHE A 754 18.74 -35.81 -27.08
N GLU A 755 19.39 -36.12 -25.95
CA GLU A 755 19.28 -37.45 -25.33
C GLU A 755 17.88 -37.69 -24.74
N ALA A 756 17.27 -36.67 -24.13
CA ALA A 756 15.89 -36.73 -23.64
C ALA A 756 14.90 -36.88 -24.82
N LEU A 757 15.07 -36.10 -25.88
CA LEU A 757 14.29 -36.17 -27.11
C LEU A 757 14.31 -37.58 -27.72
N LYS A 758 15.50 -38.18 -27.84
CA LYS A 758 15.69 -39.57 -28.33
C LYS A 758 15.02 -40.60 -27.43
N PHE A 759 14.89 -40.35 -26.13
CA PHE A 759 14.24 -41.28 -25.22
C PHE A 759 12.72 -41.22 -25.37
N THR A 760 12.16 -40.00 -25.39
CA THR A 760 10.71 -39.78 -25.54
C THR A 760 10.19 -40.37 -26.84
N PHE A 761 10.87 -40.15 -27.97
CA PHE A 761 10.37 -40.57 -29.27
C PHE A 761 10.70 -42.03 -29.68
N LYS A 762 11.07 -42.91 -28.74
CA LYS A 762 11.27 -44.36 -28.97
C LYS A 762 10.00 -45.22 -28.83
N ALA A 763 8.89 -44.65 -28.36
CA ALA A 763 7.62 -45.36 -28.13
C ALA A 763 6.92 -45.78 -29.44
N GLU A 764 6.06 -46.80 -29.40
CA GLU A 764 5.35 -47.34 -30.59
C GLU A 764 4.51 -46.30 -31.35
N GLU A 765 4.14 -45.19 -30.71
CA GLU A 765 3.35 -44.09 -31.27
C GLU A 765 4.14 -43.18 -32.25
N THR A 766 5.45 -43.40 -32.41
CA THR A 766 6.34 -42.58 -33.26
C THR A 766 6.72 -43.24 -34.58
N GLN A 767 6.03 -44.31 -34.98
CA GLN A 767 6.34 -45.04 -36.21
C GLN A 767 6.18 -44.21 -37.51
N ASN A 768 5.51 -43.03 -37.45
CA ASN A 768 5.30 -42.09 -38.56
C ASN A 768 5.94 -40.70 -38.33
N LEU A 769 7.08 -40.63 -37.65
CA LEU A 769 7.72 -39.36 -37.28
C LEU A 769 8.50 -38.77 -38.47
N ASN A 770 7.90 -37.82 -39.19
CA ASN A 770 8.50 -37.20 -40.38
C ASN A 770 9.45 -36.05 -40.04
N LYS A 771 9.13 -35.23 -39.02
CA LYS A 771 9.88 -34.02 -38.68
C LYS A 771 9.56 -33.54 -37.25
N ILE A 772 10.57 -33.01 -36.55
CA ILE A 772 10.46 -32.43 -35.21
C ILE A 772 10.71 -30.92 -35.27
N VAL A 773 9.79 -30.13 -34.71
CA VAL A 773 9.92 -28.69 -34.52
C VAL A 773 10.52 -28.42 -33.15
N ILE A 774 11.66 -27.74 -33.09
CA ILE A 774 12.32 -27.35 -31.85
C ILE A 774 12.10 -25.85 -31.65
N PHE A 775 11.40 -25.48 -30.59
CA PHE A 775 11.23 -24.09 -30.19
C PHE A 775 12.22 -23.74 -29.08
N LEU A 776 12.98 -22.68 -29.31
CA LEU A 776 13.80 -22.07 -28.28
C LEU A 776 12.93 -21.13 -27.44
N ALA A 777 12.89 -21.34 -26.13
CA ALA A 777 12.10 -20.55 -25.20
C ALA A 777 12.97 -19.95 -24.10
N GLY A 778 12.44 -18.99 -23.36
CA GLY A 778 13.16 -18.30 -22.30
C GLY A 778 14.15 -17.26 -22.81
N ASN A 779 14.44 -16.26 -21.97
CA ASN A 779 15.26 -15.12 -22.37
C ASN A 779 16.73 -15.51 -22.66
N SER A 780 17.26 -16.57 -22.03
CA SER A 780 18.63 -17.02 -22.24
C SER A 780 18.83 -17.71 -23.60
N SER A 781 17.76 -18.19 -24.23
CA SER A 781 17.81 -18.74 -25.59
C SER A 781 18.08 -17.69 -26.68
N LYS A 782 18.02 -16.39 -26.37
CA LYS A 782 18.41 -15.31 -27.30
C LYS A 782 19.92 -15.30 -27.58
N SER A 783 20.71 -16.01 -26.77
CA SER A 783 22.16 -16.08 -26.96
C SER A 783 22.52 -16.79 -28.28
N PRO A 784 23.34 -16.17 -29.15
CA PRO A 784 23.79 -16.81 -30.40
C PRO A 784 24.48 -18.15 -30.18
N ILE A 785 25.15 -18.32 -29.03
CA ILE A 785 25.81 -19.58 -28.64
C ILE A 785 24.82 -20.75 -28.67
N VAL A 786 23.59 -20.52 -28.21
CA VAL A 786 22.54 -21.55 -28.13
C VAL A 786 22.16 -21.99 -29.53
N ALA A 787 21.84 -21.04 -30.42
CA ALA A 787 21.45 -21.31 -31.80
C ALA A 787 22.57 -22.02 -32.60
N ASP A 788 23.83 -21.62 -32.39
CA ASP A 788 25.00 -22.23 -33.05
C ASP A 788 25.18 -23.70 -32.64
N ILE A 789 25.10 -23.98 -31.33
CA ILE A 789 25.24 -25.34 -30.81
C ILE A 789 24.06 -26.22 -31.28
N PHE A 790 22.82 -25.72 -31.23
CA PHE A 790 21.68 -26.46 -31.77
C PHE A 790 21.86 -26.77 -33.25
N SER A 791 22.28 -25.80 -34.05
CA SER A 791 22.51 -25.99 -35.49
C SER A 791 23.58 -27.06 -35.76
N LYS A 792 24.66 -27.07 -34.96
CA LYS A 792 25.71 -28.11 -35.01
C LYS A 792 25.12 -29.50 -34.71
N TYR A 793 24.41 -29.65 -33.59
CA TYR A 793 23.85 -30.95 -33.19
C TYR A 793 22.76 -31.45 -34.14
N ILE A 794 21.88 -30.56 -34.63
CA ILE A 794 20.89 -30.89 -35.65
C ILE A 794 21.59 -31.45 -36.89
N LYS A 795 22.66 -30.78 -37.37
CA LYS A 795 23.41 -31.24 -38.54
C LYS A 795 24.07 -32.60 -38.31
N GLU A 796 24.72 -32.79 -37.16
CA GLU A 796 25.39 -34.06 -36.80
C GLU A 796 24.38 -35.21 -36.71
N ILE A 797 23.25 -35.00 -36.04
CA ILE A 797 22.21 -36.03 -35.88
C ILE A 797 21.52 -36.33 -37.21
N THR A 798 21.14 -35.31 -37.99
CA THR A 798 20.54 -35.50 -39.32
C THR A 798 21.48 -36.27 -40.25
N THR A 799 22.78 -35.94 -40.26
CA THR A 799 23.77 -36.65 -41.08
C THR A 799 23.84 -38.13 -40.68
N ALA A 800 23.94 -38.42 -39.38
CA ALA A 800 23.99 -39.80 -38.88
C ALA A 800 22.71 -40.60 -39.18
N LEU A 801 21.54 -39.96 -39.14
CA LEU A 801 20.26 -40.59 -39.50
C LEU A 801 20.16 -40.86 -41.01
N ASN A 802 20.54 -39.90 -41.84
CA ASN A 802 20.56 -40.04 -43.30
C ASN A 802 21.53 -41.15 -43.74
N GLU A 803 22.72 -41.23 -43.13
CA GLU A 803 23.68 -42.33 -43.37
C GLU A 803 23.12 -43.69 -42.95
N LYS A 804 22.37 -43.75 -41.84
CA LYS A 804 21.78 -45.00 -41.33
C LYS A 804 20.57 -45.46 -42.16
N ASN A 805 19.73 -44.53 -42.61
CA ASN A 805 18.47 -44.81 -43.29
C ASN A 805 18.59 -44.76 -44.83
N ASN A 806 19.73 -44.33 -45.39
CA ASN A 806 19.92 -44.05 -46.81
C ASN A 806 18.89 -43.05 -47.37
N THR A 807 18.68 -41.95 -46.65
CA THR A 807 17.74 -40.88 -46.99
C THR A 807 18.48 -39.55 -47.16
N ASP A 808 17.83 -38.53 -47.71
CA ASP A 808 18.29 -37.14 -47.72
C ASP A 808 17.19 -36.23 -47.16
N GLU A 809 16.76 -36.55 -45.94
CA GLU A 809 15.65 -35.89 -45.27
C GLU A 809 16.15 -34.92 -44.19
N GLN A 810 15.35 -33.88 -43.93
CA GLN A 810 15.58 -32.95 -42.83
C GLN A 810 14.62 -33.25 -41.69
N TYR A 811 15.17 -33.85 -40.62
CA TYR A 811 14.38 -34.32 -39.48
C TYR A 811 14.01 -33.24 -38.46
N PHE A 812 14.68 -32.07 -38.47
CA PHE A 812 14.48 -31.02 -37.46
C PHE A 812 14.26 -29.64 -38.07
N SER A 813 13.49 -28.79 -37.39
CA SER A 813 13.45 -27.35 -37.65
C SER A 813 13.58 -26.58 -36.36
N LEU A 814 14.50 -25.62 -36.34
CA LEU A 814 14.78 -24.80 -35.17
C LEU A 814 14.06 -23.46 -35.33
N TYR A 815 13.26 -23.11 -34.34
CA TYR A 815 12.56 -21.84 -34.24
C TYR A 815 13.18 -21.02 -33.11
N PRO A 816 13.61 -19.77 -33.38
CA PRO A 816 14.22 -18.89 -32.37
C PRO A 816 13.18 -18.48 -31.31
N PRO A 817 13.59 -17.83 -30.22
CA PRO A 817 12.64 -17.30 -29.24
C PRO A 817 11.75 -16.21 -29.84
N LEU A 818 10.47 -16.20 -29.46
CA LEU A 818 9.53 -15.16 -29.90
C LEU A 818 10.05 -13.75 -29.54
N GLY A 819 9.76 -12.78 -30.41
CA GLY A 819 10.20 -11.39 -30.26
C GLY A 819 11.66 -11.10 -30.67
N THR A 820 12.42 -12.08 -31.16
CA THR A 820 13.70 -11.79 -31.84
C THR A 820 13.46 -11.44 -33.31
N LYS A 821 14.46 -10.84 -33.96
CA LYS A 821 14.38 -10.46 -35.39
C LYS A 821 14.16 -11.70 -36.26
N GLU A 822 14.84 -12.79 -35.95
CA GLU A 822 14.74 -14.06 -36.66
C GLU A 822 13.35 -14.68 -36.50
N ALA A 823 12.72 -14.56 -35.32
CA ALA A 823 11.35 -15.00 -35.11
C ALA A 823 10.37 -14.23 -36.00
N ILE A 824 10.49 -12.90 -36.00
CA ILE A 824 9.62 -12.01 -36.78
C ILE A 824 9.75 -12.29 -38.28
N GLU A 825 10.96 -12.57 -38.78
CA GLU A 825 11.18 -12.96 -40.17
C GLU A 825 10.45 -14.27 -40.54
N ILE A 826 10.49 -15.27 -39.65
CA ILE A 826 9.77 -16.54 -39.84
C ILE A 826 8.25 -16.32 -39.80
N GLN A 827 7.75 -15.52 -38.85
CA GLN A 827 6.32 -15.20 -38.73
C GLN A 827 5.79 -14.52 -40.00
N LYS A 828 6.49 -13.49 -40.48
CA LYS A 828 6.16 -12.80 -41.74
C LYS A 828 6.18 -13.75 -42.94
N LYS A 829 7.15 -14.68 -42.98
CA LYS A 829 7.23 -15.70 -44.04
C LYS A 829 6.04 -16.67 -44.00
N ASN A 830 5.50 -16.94 -42.81
CA ASN A 830 4.32 -17.77 -42.60
C ASN A 830 3.00 -16.99 -42.79
N GLY A 831 3.05 -15.73 -43.23
CA GLY A 831 1.86 -14.91 -43.48
C GLY A 831 1.26 -14.25 -42.25
N ILE A 832 1.98 -14.26 -41.11
CA ILE A 832 1.55 -13.65 -39.85
C ILE A 832 1.96 -12.18 -39.85
N GLU A 833 1.01 -11.28 -39.60
CA GLU A 833 1.26 -9.85 -39.50
C GLU A 833 1.86 -9.54 -38.13
N VAL A 834 3.08 -8.98 -38.11
CA VAL A 834 3.81 -8.64 -36.89
C VAL A 834 4.38 -7.22 -37.01
N ASP A 835 4.01 -6.36 -36.05
CA ASP A 835 4.63 -5.03 -35.88
C ASP A 835 5.88 -5.14 -34.99
N GLU A 836 7.05 -4.80 -35.52
CA GLU A 836 8.32 -4.84 -34.79
C GLU A 836 8.38 -3.86 -33.63
N ASN A 837 7.52 -2.83 -33.60
CA ASN A 837 7.45 -1.85 -32.53
C ASN A 837 6.39 -2.19 -31.47
N ASP A 838 5.65 -3.29 -31.66
CA ASP A 838 4.63 -3.71 -30.71
C ASP A 838 5.28 -4.32 -29.46
N ILE A 839 5.23 -3.57 -28.37
CA ILE A 839 5.73 -4.00 -27.06
C ILE A 839 4.73 -4.92 -26.32
N THR A 840 3.57 -5.20 -26.92
CA THR A 840 2.51 -6.06 -26.38
C THR A 840 2.49 -7.45 -27.01
N SER A 841 3.28 -7.71 -28.03
CA SER A 841 3.41 -9.03 -28.63
C SER A 841 4.12 -10.02 -27.68
N PRO A 842 3.76 -11.31 -27.69
CA PRO A 842 4.44 -12.32 -26.89
C PRO A 842 5.90 -12.48 -27.30
N THR A 843 6.75 -12.71 -26.30
CA THR A 843 8.19 -12.92 -26.48
C THR A 843 8.60 -14.25 -25.85
N GLY A 844 9.85 -14.68 -26.06
CA GLY A 844 10.42 -15.83 -25.37
C GLY A 844 10.29 -15.80 -23.84
N LYS A 845 10.06 -14.61 -23.25
CA LYS A 845 9.90 -14.43 -21.81
C LYS A 845 8.44 -14.27 -21.37
N THR A 846 7.61 -13.62 -22.17
CA THR A 846 6.18 -13.37 -21.83
C THR A 846 5.25 -14.47 -22.34
N GLY A 847 5.68 -15.30 -23.29
CA GLY A 847 4.84 -16.29 -23.98
C GLY A 847 4.17 -17.32 -23.05
N VAL A 848 4.79 -17.65 -21.91
CA VAL A 848 4.15 -18.49 -20.89
C VAL A 848 2.83 -17.87 -20.40
N ALA A 849 2.83 -16.57 -20.09
CA ALA A 849 1.64 -15.90 -19.60
C ALA A 849 0.52 -15.85 -20.66
N TYR A 850 0.87 -15.70 -21.95
CA TYR A 850 -0.09 -15.75 -23.06
C TYR A 850 -0.68 -17.16 -23.20
N GLY A 851 0.17 -18.18 -23.30
CA GLY A 851 -0.30 -19.54 -23.46
C GLY A 851 -1.04 -20.11 -22.24
N LEU A 852 -0.89 -19.50 -21.05
CA LEU A 852 -1.76 -19.79 -19.91
C LEU A 852 -3.21 -19.44 -20.19
N VAL A 853 -3.44 -18.28 -20.83
CA VAL A 853 -4.77 -17.78 -21.17
C VAL A 853 -5.35 -18.56 -22.35
N GLU A 854 -4.54 -18.85 -23.37
CA GLU A 854 -5.00 -19.64 -24.53
C GLU A 854 -5.27 -21.11 -24.17
N GLY A 855 -4.42 -21.70 -23.32
CA GLY A 855 -4.58 -23.07 -22.82
C GLY A 855 -5.51 -23.21 -21.60
N ARG A 856 -6.33 -22.20 -21.29
CA ARG A 856 -7.27 -22.24 -20.15
C ARG A 856 -8.29 -23.36 -20.28
N ASP A 857 -8.75 -23.87 -19.16
CA ASP A 857 -9.92 -24.75 -19.16
C ASP A 857 -11.16 -23.98 -19.65
N GLY A 858 -11.94 -24.59 -20.55
CA GLY A 858 -13.01 -23.93 -21.29
C GLY A 858 -12.58 -23.14 -22.54
N GLY A 859 -11.28 -23.09 -22.86
CA GLY A 859 -10.76 -22.58 -24.14
C GLY A 859 -10.89 -23.59 -25.29
N VAL A 860 -10.34 -23.24 -26.46
CA VAL A 860 -10.39 -24.07 -27.68
C VAL A 860 -9.24 -25.08 -27.79
N ILE A 861 -8.30 -25.08 -26.84
CA ILE A 861 -7.15 -25.98 -26.84
C ILE A 861 -7.27 -26.98 -25.70
N LYS A 862 -7.28 -28.27 -26.03
CA LYS A 862 -7.25 -29.34 -25.04
C LYS A 862 -5.81 -29.68 -24.67
N VAL A 863 -5.45 -29.43 -23.42
CA VAL A 863 -4.15 -29.85 -22.87
C VAL A 863 -4.26 -31.25 -22.27
N VAL A 864 -3.58 -32.22 -22.87
CA VAL A 864 -3.59 -33.62 -22.44
C VAL A 864 -2.22 -34.03 -21.93
N SER A 865 -2.14 -34.30 -20.63
CA SER A 865 -1.00 -34.97 -20.00
C SER A 865 -1.15 -36.48 -20.09
N GLU A 866 -0.04 -37.21 -20.24
CA GLU A 866 0.00 -38.69 -20.11
C GLU A 866 -0.51 -39.20 -18.75
N LYS A 867 -0.74 -38.32 -17.77
CA LYS A 867 -1.22 -38.61 -16.42
C LYS A 867 -2.28 -37.61 -15.99
N GLY A 868 -3.23 -38.02 -15.16
CA GLY A 868 -4.26 -37.11 -14.67
C GLY A 868 -3.66 -35.94 -13.89
N SER A 869 -4.32 -34.80 -13.86
CA SER A 869 -3.92 -33.61 -13.09
C SER A 869 -3.74 -33.87 -11.57
N SER A 870 -4.17 -35.03 -11.08
CA SER A 870 -4.08 -35.51 -9.70
C SER A 870 -2.91 -36.47 -9.39
N ASP A 871 -2.08 -36.84 -10.37
CA ASP A 871 -1.02 -37.83 -10.17
C ASP A 871 0.28 -37.21 -9.62
N GLU A 872 0.89 -37.87 -8.63
CA GLU A 872 2.21 -37.50 -8.07
C GLU A 872 3.27 -37.48 -9.19
N ILE A 873 4.17 -36.48 -9.17
CA ILE A 873 5.21 -36.33 -10.20
C ILE A 873 6.11 -37.58 -10.26
N LYS A 874 6.74 -37.84 -11.42
CA LYS A 874 7.74 -38.91 -11.56
C LYS A 874 8.90 -38.69 -10.58
N PHE A 875 9.54 -39.77 -10.16
CA PHE A 875 10.71 -39.68 -9.29
C PHE A 875 11.80 -38.81 -9.92
N ASN A 876 12.44 -37.96 -9.12
CA ASN A 876 13.33 -36.91 -9.62
C ASN A 876 14.71 -37.43 -10.04
N TYR A 877 15.08 -38.66 -9.61
CA TYR A 877 16.44 -39.15 -9.73
C TYR A 877 16.53 -40.55 -10.37
N TYR A 878 17.62 -40.79 -11.07
CA TYR A 878 18.11 -42.13 -11.37
C TYR A 878 19.00 -42.58 -10.21
N ILE A 879 18.83 -43.81 -9.72
CA ILE A 879 19.68 -44.39 -8.67
C ILE A 879 20.46 -45.56 -9.23
N GLY A 880 21.73 -45.62 -8.88
CA GLY A 880 22.64 -46.59 -9.45
C GLY A 880 23.89 -46.82 -8.63
N ARG A 881 24.83 -47.52 -9.25
CA ARG A 881 26.11 -47.92 -8.64
C ARG A 881 27.30 -47.50 -9.47
N ASN A 882 28.42 -47.36 -8.78
CA ASN A 882 29.72 -47.30 -9.42
C ASN A 882 30.10 -48.68 -9.97
N ARG A 883 30.21 -48.79 -11.30
CA ARG A 883 30.83 -49.93 -11.98
C ARG A 883 31.97 -49.41 -12.84
N LYS A 884 33.22 -49.68 -12.42
CA LYS A 884 34.44 -49.25 -13.13
C LYS A 884 34.47 -47.73 -13.41
N LYS A 885 34.14 -46.90 -12.40
CA LYS A 885 34.06 -45.43 -12.46
C LYS A 885 32.93 -44.87 -13.34
N LYS A 886 32.02 -45.72 -13.80
CA LYS A 886 30.81 -45.33 -14.54
C LYS A 886 29.57 -45.58 -13.70
N PHE A 887 28.57 -44.73 -13.87
CA PHE A 887 27.27 -44.87 -13.25
C PHE A 887 26.44 -45.91 -14.00
N LYS A 888 26.02 -46.95 -13.28
CA LYS A 888 25.12 -47.98 -13.77
C LYS A 888 23.78 -47.80 -13.08
N THR A 889 22.77 -47.38 -13.84
CA THR A 889 21.40 -47.14 -13.37
C THR A 889 20.72 -48.46 -13.00
N ILE A 890 19.92 -48.42 -11.94
CA ILE A 890 19.19 -49.57 -11.38
C ILE A 890 17.73 -49.19 -11.09
N ILE A 891 17.51 -47.99 -10.55
CA ILE A 891 16.17 -47.40 -10.38
C ILE A 891 16.08 -46.23 -11.33
N GLU A 892 15.09 -46.27 -12.20
CA GLU A 892 14.79 -45.23 -13.18
C GLU A 892 13.66 -44.32 -12.69
N ARG A 893 13.49 -43.15 -13.30
CA ARG A 893 12.50 -42.14 -12.87
C ARG A 893 11.04 -42.59 -13.02
N ASP A 894 10.80 -43.56 -13.88
CA ASP A 894 9.51 -44.20 -14.17
C ASP A 894 9.23 -45.43 -13.29
N THR A 895 10.15 -45.79 -12.39
CA THR A 895 9.93 -46.87 -11.42
C THR A 895 8.72 -46.53 -10.55
N GLU A 896 7.82 -47.49 -10.37
CA GLU A 896 6.59 -47.33 -9.59
C GLU A 896 6.87 -46.98 -8.12
N TYR A 897 6.07 -46.07 -7.57
CA TYR A 897 6.05 -45.77 -6.14
C TYR A 897 5.69 -47.00 -5.31
N ASN A 898 6.25 -47.08 -4.10
CA ASN A 898 6.04 -48.11 -3.10
C ASN A 898 6.48 -49.54 -3.50
N LYS A 899 7.21 -49.69 -4.62
CA LYS A 899 7.72 -50.99 -5.09
C LYS A 899 9.17 -51.22 -4.71
N TRP A 900 9.44 -52.36 -4.07
CA TRP A 900 10.80 -52.77 -3.69
C TRP A 900 11.60 -53.24 -4.91
N VAL A 901 12.76 -52.61 -5.12
CA VAL A 901 13.72 -52.95 -6.17
C VAL A 901 14.98 -53.52 -5.51
N LYS A 902 15.37 -54.72 -5.94
CA LYS A 902 16.59 -55.38 -5.48
C LYS A 902 17.81 -54.53 -5.85
N PHE A 903 18.48 -53.99 -4.84
CA PHE A 903 19.67 -53.19 -5.01
C PHE A 903 20.90 -54.10 -4.85
N ILE A 904 21.63 -54.02 -3.74
CA ILE A 904 22.97 -54.62 -3.57
C ILE A 904 22.93 -55.78 -2.58
N SER A 905 23.95 -56.64 -2.56
CA SER A 905 24.10 -57.66 -1.51
C SER A 905 24.15 -57.01 -0.13
N ALA A 906 23.53 -57.64 0.88
CA ALA A 906 23.52 -57.20 2.28
C ALA A 906 24.67 -57.80 3.12
N GLU A 907 25.72 -58.36 2.49
CA GLU A 907 26.93 -58.89 3.15
C GLU A 907 27.69 -57.90 4.05
N LYS A 908 27.41 -56.60 3.92
CA LYS A 908 28.03 -55.51 4.69
C LYS A 908 26.98 -54.53 5.15
N GLU A 909 27.13 -54.04 6.37
CA GLU A 909 26.26 -53.02 6.95
C GLU A 909 26.29 -51.72 6.13
N ASP A 910 27.49 -51.24 5.77
CA ASP A 910 27.66 -50.02 5.00
C ASP A 910 27.67 -50.29 3.51
N PHE A 911 26.92 -49.48 2.75
CA PHE A 911 26.92 -49.51 1.31
C PHE A 911 26.84 -48.10 0.71
N GLU A 912 27.15 -47.99 -0.58
CA GLU A 912 27.12 -46.73 -1.31
C GLU A 912 26.15 -46.83 -2.47
N PHE A 913 25.41 -45.75 -2.68
CA PHE A 913 24.61 -45.56 -3.88
C PHE A 913 24.85 -44.17 -4.44
N TYR A 914 24.58 -44.04 -5.73
CA TYR A 914 24.78 -42.83 -6.47
C TYR A 914 23.46 -42.43 -7.09
N TYR A 915 23.25 -41.13 -7.25
CA TYR A 915 22.01 -40.64 -7.80
C TYR A 915 22.21 -39.34 -8.60
N THR A 916 21.41 -39.16 -9.64
CA THR A 916 21.47 -37.98 -10.53
C THR A 916 20.11 -37.74 -11.17
N ASN A 917 19.78 -36.49 -11.49
CA ASN A 917 18.59 -36.14 -12.27
C ASN A 917 18.88 -36.04 -13.79
N LEU A 918 20.12 -36.26 -14.22
CA LEU A 918 20.52 -36.13 -15.62
C LEU A 918 19.98 -37.30 -16.48
N PRO A 919 19.26 -37.05 -17.59
CA PRO A 919 18.78 -38.10 -18.49
C PRO A 919 19.88 -39.00 -19.07
N GLU A 920 21.10 -38.48 -19.22
CA GLU A 920 22.30 -39.22 -19.66
C GLU A 920 22.60 -40.46 -18.79
N ALA A 921 22.03 -40.55 -17.58
CA ALA A 921 22.12 -41.72 -16.70
C ALA A 921 21.70 -43.03 -17.36
N THR A 922 20.71 -42.99 -18.25
CA THR A 922 20.20 -44.18 -18.97
C THR A 922 21.26 -44.83 -19.88
N THR A 923 22.25 -44.05 -20.34
CA THR A 923 23.35 -44.55 -21.17
C THR A 923 24.31 -45.49 -20.43
N ASN A 924 24.24 -45.53 -19.09
CA ASN A 924 25.17 -46.27 -18.23
C ASN A 924 26.66 -45.90 -18.45
N SER A 925 26.92 -44.72 -18.99
CA SER A 925 28.25 -44.27 -19.38
C SER A 925 28.75 -43.05 -18.60
N LEU A 926 27.87 -42.40 -17.82
CA LEU A 926 28.19 -41.21 -17.05
C LEU A 926 29.35 -41.45 -16.06
N PRO A 927 30.35 -40.56 -16.01
CA PRO A 927 31.42 -40.63 -15.03
C PRO A 927 30.91 -40.44 -13.60
N ILE A 928 31.31 -41.31 -12.67
CA ILE A 928 30.84 -41.26 -11.28
C ILE A 928 31.31 -40.01 -10.51
N LYS A 929 32.36 -39.33 -11.00
CA LYS A 929 32.95 -38.12 -10.41
C LYS A 929 32.04 -36.88 -10.52
N ASP A 930 31.03 -36.96 -11.38
CA ASP A 930 30.11 -35.87 -11.70
C ASP A 930 28.70 -36.15 -11.17
N ILE A 931 28.55 -37.17 -10.29
CA ILE A 931 27.28 -37.65 -9.76
C ILE A 931 27.29 -37.61 -8.23
N SER A 932 26.13 -37.31 -7.65
CA SER A 932 25.95 -37.29 -6.20
C SER A 932 26.10 -38.70 -5.59
N LYS A 933 26.85 -38.78 -4.49
CA LYS A 933 27.09 -40.01 -3.73
C LYS A 933 26.37 -39.93 -2.39
N LYS A 934 25.77 -41.04 -1.97
CA LYS A 934 25.21 -41.21 -0.63
C LYS A 934 25.62 -42.56 -0.05
N SER A 935 25.86 -42.57 1.25
CA SER A 935 26.11 -43.80 2.01
C SER A 935 24.82 -44.22 2.70
N GLY A 936 24.52 -45.52 2.66
CA GLY A 936 23.46 -46.15 3.44
C GLY A 936 24.06 -47.14 4.43
N ARG A 937 23.32 -47.44 5.48
CA ARG A 937 23.69 -48.42 6.50
C ARG A 937 22.48 -49.26 6.90
N ILE A 938 22.60 -50.58 6.82
CA ILE A 938 21.60 -51.54 7.33
C ILE A 938 21.96 -51.99 8.75
N ASP A 939 20.97 -52.45 9.53
CA ASP A 939 21.16 -52.80 10.94
C ASP A 939 22.00 -54.07 11.14
N GLU A 940 21.77 -55.07 10.29
CA GLU A 940 22.45 -56.36 10.36
C GLU A 940 22.85 -56.81 8.95
N ALA A 941 24.10 -57.25 8.82
CA ALA A 941 24.61 -57.81 7.58
C ALA A 941 24.23 -59.29 7.48
N ASP A 942 23.67 -59.69 6.33
CA ASP A 942 23.30 -61.07 6.04
C ASP A 942 23.76 -61.44 4.63
N GLU A 943 24.59 -62.48 4.54
CA GLU A 943 25.14 -62.98 3.28
C GLU A 943 24.07 -63.56 2.34
N ASN A 944 22.90 -63.92 2.87
CA ASN A 944 21.77 -64.45 2.10
C ASN A 944 20.72 -63.38 1.74
N ALA A 945 20.88 -62.14 2.20
CA ALA A 945 19.94 -61.05 1.99
C ALA A 945 20.47 -60.02 0.98
N TYR A 946 19.56 -59.14 0.54
CA TYR A 946 19.89 -57.99 -0.30
C TYR A 946 19.33 -56.72 0.32
N VAL A 947 19.98 -55.61 0.03
CA VAL A 947 19.38 -54.29 0.23
C VAL A 947 18.36 -54.07 -0.87
N TYR A 948 17.11 -53.86 -0.49
CA TYR A 948 16.03 -53.41 -1.37
C TYR A 948 15.81 -51.91 -1.18
N MET A 949 15.40 -51.23 -2.25
CA MET A 949 15.06 -49.82 -2.25
C MET A 949 13.70 -49.60 -2.89
N ARG A 950 12.88 -48.70 -2.35
CA ARG A 950 11.62 -48.28 -2.97
C ARG A 950 11.49 -46.77 -2.96
N ILE A 951 10.74 -46.24 -3.91
CA ILE A 951 10.44 -44.80 -4.00
C ILE A 951 9.16 -44.53 -3.20
N ILE A 952 9.15 -43.51 -2.35
CA ILE A 952 7.98 -43.11 -1.55
C ILE A 952 7.46 -41.74 -1.94
N GLU A 953 8.36 -40.79 -2.24
CA GLU A 953 8.03 -39.43 -2.70
C GLU A 953 9.01 -39.04 -3.82
N PRO A 954 8.75 -37.97 -4.60
CA PRO A 954 9.57 -37.60 -5.75
C PRO A 954 11.07 -37.44 -5.48
N SER A 955 11.45 -37.15 -4.24
CA SER A 955 12.83 -37.06 -3.79
C SER A 955 13.18 -38.04 -2.68
N VAL A 956 12.26 -38.93 -2.27
CA VAL A 956 12.43 -39.79 -1.09
C VAL A 956 12.37 -41.27 -1.46
N ILE A 957 13.37 -41.99 -0.98
CA ILE A 957 13.42 -43.45 -1.03
C ILE A 957 13.38 -44.03 0.38
N GLU A 958 13.06 -45.31 0.45
CA GLU A 958 13.31 -46.15 1.59
C GLU A 958 14.24 -47.30 1.19
N TYR A 959 15.07 -47.76 2.11
CA TYR A 959 15.86 -48.97 1.92
C TYR A 959 15.82 -49.87 3.14
N VAL A 960 15.97 -51.17 2.91
CA VAL A 960 15.97 -52.20 3.96
C VAL A 960 16.78 -53.42 3.51
N ALA A 961 17.39 -54.14 4.44
CA ALA A 961 17.94 -55.47 4.17
C ALA A 961 16.82 -56.51 4.31
N ALA A 962 16.64 -57.35 3.31
CA ALA A 962 15.65 -58.42 3.34
C ALA A 962 16.05 -59.58 2.43
N THR A 963 15.54 -60.76 2.74
CA THR A 963 15.52 -61.91 1.83
C THR A 963 14.43 -61.75 0.78
N GLU A 964 14.51 -62.54 -0.30
CA GLU A 964 13.51 -62.49 -1.38
C GLU A 964 12.12 -62.89 -0.88
N ASP A 965 12.05 -63.90 -0.02
CA ASP A 965 10.81 -64.38 0.63
C ASP A 965 10.15 -63.30 1.52
N GLU A 966 10.94 -62.50 2.24
CA GLU A 966 10.43 -61.41 3.10
C GLU A 966 9.82 -60.26 2.29
N ILE A 967 10.40 -59.94 1.13
CA ILE A 967 9.87 -58.94 0.20
C ILE A 967 8.59 -59.44 -0.46
N GLU A 968 8.56 -60.68 -0.94
CA GLU A 968 7.37 -61.27 -1.58
C GLU A 968 6.19 -61.44 -0.61
N SER A 969 6.46 -61.83 0.63
CA SER A 969 5.45 -61.96 1.68
C SER A 969 5.07 -60.64 2.35
N ASN A 970 5.77 -59.54 2.03
CA ASN A 970 5.65 -58.22 2.63
C ASN A 970 5.79 -58.23 4.17
N ASN A 971 6.55 -59.19 4.71
CA ASN A 971 6.83 -59.36 6.14
C ASN A 971 8.29 -59.01 6.43
N ILE A 972 8.61 -57.73 6.35
CA ILE A 972 9.97 -57.22 6.54
C ILE A 972 10.21 -56.96 8.03
N ASN A 973 11.10 -57.73 8.65
CA ASN A 973 11.40 -57.62 10.09
C ASN A 973 12.52 -56.60 10.41
N ASN A 974 13.30 -56.19 9.40
CA ASN A 974 14.40 -55.24 9.54
C ASN A 974 13.92 -53.78 9.46
N ILE A 975 14.69 -52.84 10.01
CA ILE A 975 14.30 -51.43 10.03
C ILE A 975 14.35 -50.85 8.62
N ILE A 976 13.22 -50.29 8.20
CA ILE A 976 13.13 -49.53 6.95
C ILE A 976 13.70 -48.14 7.20
N THR A 977 14.78 -47.81 6.50
CA THR A 977 15.42 -46.50 6.59
C THR A 977 14.93 -45.58 5.49
N ARG A 978 14.31 -44.47 5.88
CA ARG A 978 13.85 -43.42 4.96
C ARG A 978 14.97 -42.44 4.65
N VAL A 979 15.17 -42.14 3.37
CA VAL A 979 16.20 -41.24 2.87
C VAL A 979 15.66 -40.30 1.80
N GLU A 980 15.72 -39.01 2.10
CA GLU A 980 15.47 -37.95 1.11
C GLU A 980 16.77 -37.58 0.36
N LEU A 981 16.69 -37.48 -0.96
CA LEU A 981 17.79 -37.13 -1.86
C LEU A 981 17.91 -35.60 -2.02
N LYS A 982 19.04 -35.14 -2.55
CA LYS A 982 19.39 -33.72 -2.74
C LYS A 982 19.91 -33.48 -4.14
#